data_AF-A0A0K2TVR9-F1
#
_entry.id   AF-A0A0K2TVR9-F1
#
_cell.length_a   1.000
_cell.length_b   1.000
_cell.length_c   1.000
_cell.angle_alpha   90.00
_cell.angle_beta   90.00
_cell.angle_gamma   90.00
#
_symmetry.space_group_name_H-M   'P 1'
#
loop_
_entity.id
_entity.type
_entity.pdbx_description
1 polymer ?
#
loop_
_entity_poly.entity_id
_entity_poly.type
_entity_poly.pdbx_seq_one_letter_code
_entity_poly.pdbx_strand_id
1 'polypeptide(L)'
;ADQEEAQKSLMTLNQRKEKEMAALMAKIDDNEANCAKHQKMMRERAMRIEDLEEELEAEKKYRSQTEQHRRNLQQELDDLKLKLDEAGDHSVIQAEFNRKRESDIQSMRKDLEEAKIKQEVALAVARKKYDQALCGLRDECDNHLQSRTKLEKDKIDLENSLRGAVAQVERGRIDKANLERELKRDRSTLIEFKTKLDEANRYAFDFEQIKNRQEKDKNDLLRRLEDAENQIGQMNTQRLSLMNQLEDAKRLAAYDIKERSNIMSKYKQMEREHDNMRSHLDDEVQAKQELQRQIAQLNEQIQSWRSKYDNHTVPMIEDMENAKMKLQLRLAEAQDTIEGLNSHCINLEKSKQRVTMELEDLQAQYEVSSTKCRQLEKASNNFDKAVEEWKRKVEELQGCLNQSEKENRIYHAELASVKQYNSQLQNDNSKANFEIKRLGEEIKELLSQIGDGGRTFRELQNQKRQMVLERDELQATLQEAESALESEENKLSSSKLENEKLKSDMESRIRDKEDEFEDSKKYFLRLIASLEASFVAEQKTKGELQRLKKRLEADIRELEMALDHSNHTNNELHRNFKRTMVQNSEIQKLLEEEKNAKEEVREKLFVNERRTNSLQNELEKCKTFMEQNDRTQRQLEMEMKDIKGELHSESIRYNSLSQVKRKLEAEILSLRAELVDCNHCIKDSEMKYRQAIIDTMTLSEDLKNMVDRVNKEESLRRGLEVQLKEMVIHLEEVEASSLRGGKKLIEKLEARIKSLEKDLDTEERLRIDAIKDKRKSERKVKDYEVQLEEKERSCHRFNDMILPLHGKIRLLKQQIEEAEEIAALNLAKFKKAIGEAEDSEKRAFIAEQAITKLRAKSAVPGGLYY
;
A
#
# COMPACT_ATOMS: atom_id res chain seq x y z
N ALA A 1 13.64 194.98 191.05
CA ALA A 1 12.26 195.07 191.56
C ALA A 1 11.27 194.83 190.44
N ASP A 2 11.12 195.70 189.43
CA ASP A 2 9.92 195.56 188.58
C ASP A 2 10.13 194.95 187.17
N GLN A 3 11.35 194.53 186.78
CA GLN A 3 11.62 193.88 185.47
C GLN A 3 11.83 192.34 185.52
N GLU A 4 11.87 191.72 186.71
CA GLU A 4 12.07 190.27 186.92
C GLU A 4 10.81 189.40 186.71
N GLU A 5 9.62 190.03 186.67
CA GLU A 5 8.32 189.33 186.66
C GLU A 5 7.66 189.33 185.28
N ALA A 6 7.85 190.40 184.51
CA ALA A 6 7.52 190.40 183.10
C ALA A 6 8.38 189.36 182.39
N GLN A 7 7.71 188.44 181.72
CA GLN A 7 8.26 187.81 180.54
C GLN A 7 9.39 186.77 180.71
N LYS A 8 9.57 186.29 181.94
CA LYS A 8 9.45 184.83 182.19
C LYS A 8 8.25 184.20 181.46
N SER A 9 7.17 184.98 181.27
CA SER A 9 6.08 184.73 180.31
C SER A 9 6.51 184.61 178.83
N LEU A 10 7.52 185.36 178.34
CA LEU A 10 8.10 185.19 177.00
C LEU A 10 8.90 183.90 176.92
N MET A 11 9.70 183.58 177.94
CA MET A 11 10.50 182.35 177.95
C MET A 11 9.62 181.08 178.00
N THR A 12 8.53 181.11 178.77
CA THR A 12 7.54 180.02 178.77
C THR A 12 6.71 179.97 177.48
N LEU A 13 6.41 181.11 176.84
CA LEU A 13 5.78 181.13 175.52
C LEU A 13 6.72 180.60 174.43
N ASN A 14 8.01 180.93 174.49
CA ASN A 14 9.01 180.48 173.52
C ASN A 14 9.27 178.97 173.65
N GLN A 15 9.37 178.44 174.86
CA GLN A 15 9.45 176.98 175.09
C GLN A 15 8.19 176.24 174.65
N ARG A 16 7.01 176.88 174.69
CA ARG A 16 5.76 176.29 174.18
C ARG A 16 5.72 176.29 172.64
N LYS A 17 6.14 177.40 172.02
CA LYS A 17 6.27 177.56 170.56
C LYS A 17 7.35 176.64 169.96
N GLU A 18 8.46 176.41 170.65
CA GLU A 18 9.50 175.47 170.23
C GLU A 18 9.02 174.02 170.29
N LYS A 19 8.25 173.63 171.33
CA LYS A 19 7.63 172.30 171.40
C LYS A 19 6.56 172.09 170.33
N GLU A 20 5.80 173.13 169.96
CA GLU A 20 4.87 173.07 168.81
C GLU A 20 5.61 172.95 167.47
N MET A 21 6.73 173.65 167.28
CA MET A 21 7.56 173.49 166.08
C MET A 21 8.16 172.08 165.96
N ALA A 22 8.66 171.51 167.06
CA ALA A 22 9.18 170.15 167.06
C ALA A 22 8.08 169.11 166.74
N ALA A 23 6.85 169.31 167.23
CA ALA A 23 5.72 168.44 166.90
C ALA A 23 5.26 168.57 165.44
N LEU A 24 5.36 169.76 164.83
CA LEU A 24 5.05 169.97 163.42
C LEU A 24 6.13 169.39 162.49
N MET A 25 7.41 169.48 162.86
CA MET A 25 8.49 168.85 162.10
C MET A 25 8.38 167.33 162.09
N ALA A 26 8.07 166.70 163.24
CA ALA A 26 7.83 165.25 163.30
C ALA A 26 6.67 164.80 162.40
N LYS A 27 5.64 165.65 162.23
CA LYS A 27 4.52 165.39 161.31
C LYS A 27 4.88 165.51 159.83
N ILE A 28 5.88 166.33 159.50
CA ILE A 28 6.39 166.44 158.13
C ILE A 28 7.21 165.19 157.78
N ASP A 29 8.06 164.74 158.70
CA ASP A 29 8.88 163.53 158.49
C ASP A 29 8.01 162.26 158.31
N ASP A 30 6.93 162.12 159.10
CA ASP A 30 5.97 161.01 158.94
C ASP A 30 5.22 161.06 157.59
N ASN A 31 4.94 162.26 157.07
CA ASN A 31 4.30 162.42 155.76
C ASN A 31 5.26 162.12 154.61
N GLU A 32 6.54 162.49 154.71
CA GLU A 32 7.55 162.12 153.71
C GLU A 32 7.79 160.61 153.66
N ALA A 33 7.83 159.94 154.82
CA ALA A 33 7.95 158.48 154.90
C ALA A 33 6.76 157.75 154.23
N ASN A 34 5.54 158.24 154.44
CA ASN A 34 4.35 157.69 153.79
C ASN A 34 4.34 157.90 152.27
N CYS A 35 4.81 159.06 151.80
CA CYS A 35 4.92 159.37 150.37
C CYS A 35 5.91 158.43 149.66
N ALA A 36 7.07 158.17 150.27
CA ALA A 36 8.06 157.22 149.75
C ALA A 36 7.51 155.78 149.66
N LYS A 37 6.70 155.35 150.63
CA LYS A 37 6.09 154.01 150.65
C LYS A 37 5.07 153.83 149.52
N HIS A 38 4.27 154.85 149.22
CA HIS A 38 3.32 154.81 148.11
C HIS A 38 4.00 154.85 146.73
N GLN A 39 5.09 155.61 146.57
CA GLN A 39 5.87 155.60 145.33
C GLN A 39 6.49 154.22 145.03
N LYS A 40 6.91 153.46 146.05
CA LYS A 40 7.44 152.10 145.85
C LYS A 40 6.36 151.11 145.38
N MET A 41 5.19 151.14 146.01
CA MET A 41 4.06 150.27 145.60
C MET A 41 3.57 150.55 144.18
N MET A 42 3.63 151.81 143.72
CA MET A 42 3.31 152.18 142.34
C MET A 42 4.26 151.52 141.33
N ARG A 43 5.58 151.48 141.59
CA ARG A 43 6.54 150.84 140.67
C ARG A 43 6.40 149.33 140.62
N GLU A 44 6.15 148.68 141.76
CA GLU A 44 5.95 147.23 141.81
C GLU A 44 4.70 146.80 141.02
N ARG A 45 3.62 147.59 141.07
CA ARG A 45 2.42 147.32 140.27
C ARG A 45 2.62 147.57 138.78
N ALA A 46 3.46 148.54 138.39
CA ALA A 46 3.77 148.79 136.98
C ALA A 46 4.52 147.62 136.33
N MET A 47 5.55 147.06 136.98
CA MET A 47 6.27 145.89 136.45
C MET A 47 5.37 144.66 136.32
N ARG A 48 4.45 144.45 137.27
CA ARG A 48 3.53 143.29 137.21
C ARG A 48 2.55 143.34 136.04
N ILE A 49 2.23 144.54 135.55
CA ILE A 49 1.38 144.71 134.36
C ILE A 49 2.18 144.34 133.10
N GLU A 50 3.43 144.79 133.01
CA GLU A 50 4.32 144.52 131.87
C GLU A 50 4.58 143.00 131.70
N ASP A 51 4.85 142.28 132.80
CA ASP A 51 5.02 140.82 132.76
C ASP A 51 3.77 140.08 132.22
N LEU A 52 2.58 140.53 132.60
CA LEU A 52 1.31 139.91 132.17
C LEU A 52 0.96 140.21 130.70
N GLU A 53 1.41 141.35 130.18
CA GLU A 53 1.25 141.69 128.76
C GLU A 53 2.14 140.82 127.86
N GLU A 54 3.38 140.54 128.29
CA GLU A 54 4.29 139.62 127.56
C GLU A 54 3.77 138.17 127.53
N GLU A 55 3.22 137.66 128.64
CA GLU A 55 2.65 136.30 128.69
C GLU A 55 1.45 136.13 127.72
N LEU A 56 0.60 137.15 127.60
CA LEU A 56 -0.56 137.14 126.71
C LEU A 56 -0.16 137.13 125.22
N GLU A 57 0.91 137.83 124.85
CA GLU A 57 1.43 137.81 123.48
C GLU A 57 2.05 136.46 123.10
N ALA A 58 2.76 135.81 124.03
CA ALA A 58 3.30 134.49 123.83
C ALA A 58 2.20 133.43 123.58
N GLU A 59 1.11 133.47 124.35
CA GLU A 59 0.00 132.52 124.23
C GLU A 59 -0.72 132.62 122.87
N LYS A 60 -0.95 133.86 122.38
CA LYS A 60 -1.55 134.08 121.04
C LYS A 60 -0.72 133.46 119.92
N LYS A 61 0.61 133.52 120.03
CA LYS A 61 1.54 133.00 119.02
C LYS A 61 1.51 131.47 118.95
N TYR A 62 1.47 130.79 120.10
CA TYR A 62 1.37 129.33 120.15
C TYR A 62 0.05 128.81 119.58
N ARG A 63 -1.08 129.49 119.88
CA ARG A 63 -2.40 129.09 119.38
C ARG A 63 -2.49 129.11 117.85
N SER A 64 -1.92 130.14 117.21
CA SER A 64 -1.87 130.25 115.75
C SER A 64 -1.07 129.10 115.11
N GLN A 65 0.03 128.65 115.73
CA GLN A 65 0.84 127.56 115.20
C GLN A 65 0.12 126.21 115.30
N THR A 66 -0.61 125.96 116.40
CA THR A 66 -1.38 124.72 116.58
C THR A 66 -2.54 124.61 115.57
N GLU A 67 -3.21 125.72 115.27
CA GLU A 67 -4.28 125.73 114.25
C GLU A 67 -3.75 125.45 112.84
N GLN A 68 -2.56 125.94 112.50
CA GLN A 68 -1.89 125.65 111.23
C GLN A 68 -1.55 124.16 111.12
N HIS A 69 -0.97 123.56 112.17
CA HIS A 69 -0.66 122.12 112.20
C HIS A 69 -1.90 121.24 112.06
N ARG A 70 -3.02 121.63 112.68
CA ARG A 70 -4.29 120.89 112.55
C ARG A 70 -4.81 120.88 111.11
N ARG A 71 -4.69 121.99 110.38
CA ARG A 71 -5.11 122.06 108.96
C ARG A 71 -4.25 121.17 108.07
N ASN A 72 -2.94 121.17 108.26
CA ASN A 72 -2.03 120.33 107.47
C ASN A 72 -2.31 118.83 107.69
N LEU A 73 -2.49 118.41 108.94
CA LEU A 73 -2.82 117.01 109.26
C LEU A 73 -4.17 116.56 108.70
N GLN A 74 -5.16 117.47 108.62
CA GLN A 74 -6.45 117.15 108.02
C GLN A 74 -6.32 116.90 106.50
N GLN A 75 -5.49 117.68 105.83
CA GLN A 75 -5.27 117.57 104.39
C GLN A 75 -4.50 116.28 104.04
N GLU A 76 -3.49 115.92 104.83
CA GLU A 76 -2.77 114.64 104.68
C GLU A 76 -3.69 113.42 104.89
N LEU A 77 -4.66 113.54 105.78
CA LEU A 77 -5.61 112.46 106.08
C LEU A 77 -6.63 112.26 104.95
N ASP A 78 -7.02 113.34 104.26
CA ASP A 78 -7.90 113.27 103.09
C ASP A 78 -7.15 112.72 101.86
N ASP A 79 -5.87 113.08 101.67
CA ASP A 79 -5.02 112.52 100.60
C ASP A 79 -4.75 111.02 100.79
N LEU A 80 -4.61 110.55 102.04
CA LEU A 80 -4.43 109.12 102.34
C LEU A 80 -5.71 108.30 102.09
N LYS A 81 -6.90 108.88 102.27
CA LYS A 81 -8.17 108.20 101.94
C LYS A 81 -8.34 108.00 100.44
N LEU A 82 -8.03 109.03 99.65
CA LEU A 82 -8.06 108.93 98.18
C LEU A 82 -7.13 107.83 97.66
N LYS A 83 -5.92 107.72 98.20
CA LYS A 83 -4.99 106.64 97.86
C LYS A 83 -5.47 105.24 98.29
N LEU A 84 -6.25 105.15 99.36
CA LEU A 84 -6.83 103.89 99.81
C LEU A 84 -7.95 103.43 98.87
N ASP A 85 -8.79 104.36 98.41
CA ASP A 85 -9.86 104.08 97.45
C ASP A 85 -9.29 103.65 96.08
N GLU A 86 -8.26 104.35 95.58
CA GLU A 86 -7.57 103.98 94.34
C GLU A 86 -6.87 102.60 94.43
N ALA A 87 -6.32 102.24 95.59
CA ALA A 87 -5.75 100.91 95.83
C ALA A 87 -6.82 99.80 95.88
N GLY A 88 -8.04 100.14 96.35
CA GLY A 88 -9.20 99.24 96.33
C GLY A 88 -9.64 98.88 94.92
N ASP A 89 -9.73 99.88 94.03
CA ASP A 89 -10.16 99.68 92.64
C ASP A 89 -9.16 98.85 91.82
N HIS A 90 -7.86 99.05 92.04
CA HIS A 90 -6.82 98.22 91.42
C HIS A 90 -6.89 96.74 91.85
N SER A 91 -7.29 96.46 93.09
CA SER A 91 -7.47 95.09 93.57
C SER A 91 -8.66 94.38 92.91
N VAL A 92 -9.76 95.12 92.66
CA VAL A 92 -10.95 94.58 91.98
C VAL A 92 -10.66 94.23 90.52
N ILE A 93 -9.97 95.11 89.78
CA ILE A 93 -9.61 94.87 88.37
C ILE A 93 -8.66 93.67 88.25
N GLN A 94 -7.72 93.51 89.18
CA GLN A 94 -6.80 92.36 89.19
C GLN A 94 -7.52 91.04 89.45
N ALA A 95 -8.55 91.04 90.32
CA ALA A 95 -9.36 89.86 90.60
C ALA A 95 -10.22 89.43 89.39
N GLU A 96 -10.77 90.39 88.63
CA GLU A 96 -11.51 90.10 87.40
C GLU A 96 -10.61 89.52 86.29
N PHE A 97 -9.39 90.05 86.15
CA PHE A 97 -8.42 89.54 85.17
C PHE A 97 -8.01 88.09 85.49
N ASN A 98 -7.80 87.78 86.77
CA ASN A 98 -7.48 86.41 87.20
C ASN A 98 -8.64 85.43 86.95
N ARG A 99 -9.89 85.84 87.20
CA ARG A 99 -11.08 85.01 86.88
C ARG A 99 -11.20 84.71 85.38
N LYS A 100 -10.92 85.70 84.54
CA LYS A 100 -10.97 85.53 83.07
C LYS A 100 -9.87 84.57 82.59
N ARG A 101 -8.66 84.70 83.14
CA ARG A 101 -7.54 83.79 82.87
C ARG A 101 -7.83 82.35 83.32
N GLU A 102 -8.46 82.16 84.47
CA GLU A 102 -8.88 80.83 84.94
C GLU A 102 -9.97 80.21 84.07
N SER A 103 -10.94 81.01 83.61
CA SER A 103 -11.97 80.58 82.65
C SER A 103 -11.37 80.14 81.31
N ASP A 104 -10.44 80.92 80.76
CA ASP A 104 -9.78 80.60 79.48
C ASP A 104 -8.91 79.34 79.59
N ILE A 105 -8.22 79.14 80.71
CA ILE A 105 -7.46 77.92 80.98
C ILE A 105 -8.38 76.69 81.06
N GLN A 106 -9.57 76.82 81.66
CA GLN A 106 -10.54 75.72 81.70
C GLN A 106 -11.09 75.39 80.30
N SER A 107 -11.39 76.40 79.49
CA SER A 107 -11.84 76.20 78.10
C SER A 107 -10.77 75.48 77.28
N MET A 108 -9.53 75.96 77.32
CA MET A 108 -8.42 75.39 76.56
C MET A 108 -8.10 73.95 76.98
N ARG A 109 -8.27 73.60 78.26
CA ARG A 109 -8.14 72.20 78.72
C ARG A 109 -9.24 71.32 78.16
N LYS A 110 -10.48 71.81 78.10
CA LYS A 110 -11.60 71.08 77.52
C LYS A 110 -11.40 70.84 76.03
N ASP A 111 -10.98 71.85 75.28
CA ASP A 111 -10.71 71.75 73.84
C ASP A 111 -9.55 70.78 73.55
N LEU A 112 -8.53 70.77 74.40
CA LEU A 112 -7.41 69.81 74.32
C LEU A 112 -7.87 68.37 74.56
N GLU A 113 -8.74 68.14 75.55
CA GLU A 113 -9.28 66.81 75.86
C GLU A 113 -10.18 66.31 74.72
N GLU A 114 -11.02 67.19 74.14
CA GLU A 114 -11.85 66.87 72.98
C GLU A 114 -11.02 66.57 71.73
N ALA A 115 -9.91 67.29 71.50
CA ALA A 115 -8.99 67.02 70.41
C ALA A 115 -8.28 65.67 70.57
N LYS A 116 -7.85 65.32 71.80
CA LYS A 116 -7.27 64.00 72.10
C LYS A 116 -8.25 62.87 71.85
N ILE A 117 -9.50 63.00 72.28
CA ILE A 117 -10.54 61.99 72.04
C ILE A 117 -10.78 61.81 70.54
N LYS A 118 -10.87 62.90 69.77
CA LYS A 118 -11.01 62.84 68.31
C LYS A 118 -9.82 62.14 67.65
N GLN A 119 -8.60 62.40 68.11
CA GLN A 119 -7.39 61.75 67.60
C GLN A 119 -7.34 60.26 67.95
N GLU A 120 -7.71 59.87 69.17
CA GLU A 120 -7.77 58.47 69.59
C GLU A 120 -8.81 57.67 68.80
N VAL A 121 -9.98 58.26 68.54
CA VAL A 121 -11.01 57.65 67.70
C VAL A 121 -10.52 57.49 66.26
N ALA A 122 -9.87 58.50 65.68
CA ALA A 122 -9.31 58.42 64.33
C ALA A 122 -8.23 57.33 64.22
N LEU A 123 -7.35 57.21 65.23
CA LEU A 123 -6.33 56.16 65.30
C LEU A 123 -6.95 54.77 65.46
N ALA A 124 -8.00 54.61 66.26
CA ALA A 124 -8.70 53.34 66.41
C ALA A 124 -9.37 52.89 65.10
N VAL A 125 -9.99 53.82 64.37
CA VAL A 125 -10.60 53.55 63.06
C VAL A 125 -9.53 53.17 62.02
N ALA A 126 -8.40 53.87 62.00
CA ALA A 126 -7.28 53.54 61.11
C ALA A 126 -6.71 52.15 61.39
N ARG A 127 -6.44 51.82 62.66
CA ARG A 127 -5.97 50.49 63.07
C ARG A 127 -6.93 49.38 62.63
N LYS A 128 -8.23 49.56 62.87
CA LYS A 128 -9.25 48.60 62.46
C LYS A 128 -9.28 48.38 60.94
N LYS A 129 -9.10 49.42 60.14
CA LYS A 129 -9.01 49.29 58.68
C LYS A 129 -7.74 48.55 58.24
N TYR A 130 -6.60 48.84 58.86
CA TYR A 130 -5.36 48.11 58.58
C TYR A 130 -5.46 46.63 58.95
N ASP A 131 -6.03 46.31 60.11
CA ASP A 131 -6.22 44.92 60.54
C ASP A 131 -7.18 44.16 59.60
N GLN A 132 -8.26 44.82 59.14
CA GLN A 132 -9.18 44.25 58.15
C GLN A 132 -8.51 44.00 56.79
N ALA A 133 -7.67 44.93 56.32
CA ALA A 133 -6.91 44.76 55.08
C ALA A 133 -5.87 43.64 55.18
N LEU A 134 -5.20 43.51 56.33
CA LEU A 134 -4.25 42.43 56.60
C LEU A 134 -4.93 41.06 56.67
N CYS A 135 -6.13 40.97 57.26
CA CYS A 135 -6.93 39.75 57.22
C CYS A 135 -7.34 39.38 55.79
N GLY A 136 -7.82 40.33 54.99
CA GLY A 136 -8.20 40.07 53.59
C GLY A 136 -7.03 39.57 52.75
N LEU A 137 -5.86 40.18 52.87
CA LEU A 137 -4.65 39.73 52.17
C LEU A 137 -4.18 38.35 52.63
N ARG A 138 -4.44 37.98 53.89
CA ARG A 138 -4.11 36.65 54.42
C ARG A 138 -5.04 35.58 53.87
N ASP A 139 -6.34 35.87 53.79
CA ASP A 139 -7.34 34.97 53.19
C ASP A 139 -7.07 34.78 51.69
N GLU A 140 -6.66 35.82 50.97
CA GLU A 140 -6.21 35.72 49.57
C GLU A 140 -4.96 34.84 49.42
N CYS A 141 -3.96 35.00 50.29
CA CYS A 141 -2.77 34.14 50.30
C CYS A 141 -3.12 32.66 50.53
N ASP A 142 -4.01 32.37 51.47
CA ASP A 142 -4.44 31.00 51.79
C ASP A 142 -5.25 30.38 50.63
N ASN A 143 -6.09 31.18 49.97
CA ASN A 143 -6.81 30.75 48.76
C ASN A 143 -5.86 30.44 47.59
N HIS A 144 -4.84 31.27 47.38
CA HIS A 144 -3.82 31.02 46.35
C HIS A 144 -2.98 29.77 46.67
N LEU A 145 -2.64 29.51 47.93
CA LEU A 145 -1.96 28.30 48.38
C LEU A 145 -2.80 27.04 48.11
N GLN A 146 -4.09 27.07 48.45
CA GLN A 146 -5.00 25.94 48.17
C GLN A 146 -5.14 25.69 46.66
N SER A 147 -5.33 26.74 45.86
CA SER A 147 -5.41 26.63 44.40
C SER A 147 -4.13 26.02 43.81
N ARG A 148 -2.96 26.46 44.29
CA ARG A 148 -1.67 25.91 43.86
C ARG A 148 -1.56 24.41 44.16
N THR A 149 -1.90 23.98 45.38
CA THR A 149 -1.85 22.55 45.74
C THR A 149 -2.81 21.69 44.91
N LYS A 150 -3.94 22.25 44.47
CA LYS A 150 -4.90 21.56 43.60
C LYS A 150 -4.34 21.40 42.19
N LEU A 151 -3.77 22.47 41.63
CA LEU A 151 -3.10 22.43 40.33
C LEU A 151 -1.88 21.51 40.32
N GLU A 152 -1.15 21.42 41.44
CA GLU A 152 -0.01 20.50 41.59
C GLU A 152 -0.46 19.03 41.55
N LYS A 153 -1.62 18.70 42.13
CA LYS A 153 -2.22 17.37 42.04
C LYS A 153 -2.71 17.05 40.64
N ASP A 154 -3.44 17.97 40.01
CA ASP A 154 -3.95 17.80 38.64
C ASP A 154 -2.79 17.60 37.64
N LYS A 155 -1.66 18.31 37.83
CA LYS A 155 -0.44 18.10 37.07
C LYS A 155 0.11 16.67 37.21
N ILE A 156 0.20 16.15 38.44
CA ILE A 156 0.70 14.79 38.70
C ILE A 156 -0.23 13.74 38.07
N ASP A 157 -1.54 13.94 38.15
CA ASP A 157 -2.53 13.02 37.57
C ASP A 157 -2.49 13.03 36.03
N LEU A 158 -2.27 14.19 35.42
CA LEU A 158 -2.03 14.32 33.97
C LEU A 158 -0.71 13.68 33.54
N GLU A 159 0.37 13.87 34.30
CA GLU A 159 1.67 13.22 34.05
C GLU A 159 1.58 11.70 34.12
N ASN A 160 0.79 11.16 35.06
CA ASN A 160 0.54 9.73 35.20
C ASN A 160 -0.34 9.18 34.06
N SER A 161 -1.37 9.91 33.66
CA SER A 161 -2.22 9.55 32.51
C SER A 161 -1.44 9.55 31.20
N LEU A 162 -0.55 10.54 31.01
CA LEU A 162 0.35 10.61 29.85
C LEU A 162 1.31 9.42 29.83
N ARG A 163 1.90 9.06 30.98
CA ARG A 163 2.75 7.86 31.10
C ARG A 163 1.99 6.57 30.77
N GLY A 164 0.75 6.46 31.24
CA GLY A 164 -0.14 5.34 30.93
C GLY A 164 -0.45 5.23 29.43
N ALA A 165 -0.77 6.35 28.78
CA ALA A 165 -1.04 6.41 27.35
C ALA A 165 0.20 6.03 26.50
N VAL A 166 1.39 6.51 26.88
CA VAL A 166 2.65 6.15 26.20
C VAL A 166 2.93 4.64 26.32
N ALA A 167 2.73 4.05 27.51
CA ALA A 167 2.88 2.61 27.71
C ALA A 167 1.82 1.77 26.97
N GLN A 168 0.66 2.34 26.66
CA GLN A 168 -0.39 1.70 25.87
C GLN A 168 -0.06 1.75 24.37
N VAL A 169 0.49 2.87 23.88
CA VAL A 169 0.98 3.02 22.50
C VAL A 169 2.11 2.04 22.22
N GLU A 170 3.09 1.89 23.12
CA GLU A 170 4.18 0.94 22.94
C GLU A 170 3.70 -0.53 22.95
N ARG A 171 2.73 -0.87 23.81
CA ARG A 171 2.07 -2.19 23.76
C ARG A 171 1.35 -2.41 22.43
N GLY A 172 0.59 -1.43 21.94
CA GLY A 172 -0.07 -1.50 20.64
C GLY A 172 0.92 -1.64 19.47
N ARG A 173 2.12 -1.07 19.61
CA ARG A 173 3.21 -1.18 18.62
C ARG A 173 3.78 -2.61 18.56
N ILE A 174 3.97 -3.23 19.72
CA ILE A 174 4.41 -4.63 19.85
C ILE A 174 3.34 -5.58 19.30
N ASP A 175 2.08 -5.37 19.65
CA ASP A 175 0.95 -6.18 19.17
C ASP A 175 0.78 -6.07 17.66
N LYS A 176 0.93 -4.85 17.09
CA LYS A 176 0.93 -4.63 15.64
C LYS A 176 2.07 -5.38 14.95
N ALA A 177 3.28 -5.36 15.50
CA ALA A 177 4.42 -6.08 14.94
C ALA A 177 4.22 -7.61 15.00
N ASN A 178 3.53 -8.12 16.02
CA ASN A 178 3.17 -9.53 16.13
C ASN A 178 2.09 -9.91 15.08
N LEU A 179 1.04 -9.11 14.95
CA LEU A 179 0.00 -9.28 13.94
C LEU A 179 0.54 -9.22 12.51
N GLU A 180 1.51 -8.35 12.22
CA GLU A 180 2.16 -8.28 10.91
C GLU A 180 2.99 -9.54 10.60
N ARG A 181 3.58 -10.19 11.62
CA ARG A 181 4.27 -11.48 11.45
C ARG A 181 3.31 -12.64 11.26
N GLU A 182 2.18 -12.65 11.98
CA GLU A 182 1.11 -13.64 11.79
C GLU A 182 0.48 -13.49 10.41
N LEU A 183 0.13 -12.27 9.99
CA LEU A 183 -0.39 -11.98 8.64
C LEU A 183 0.57 -12.43 7.54
N LYS A 184 1.89 -12.29 7.74
CA LYS A 184 2.90 -12.81 6.78
C LYS A 184 2.91 -14.33 6.72
N ARG A 185 2.76 -15.02 7.86
CA ARG A 185 2.64 -16.48 7.90
C ARG A 185 1.35 -16.96 7.26
N ASP A 186 0.23 -16.33 7.58
CA ASP A 186 -1.08 -16.66 7.01
C ASP A 186 -1.13 -16.41 5.50
N ARG A 187 -0.45 -15.37 5.02
CA ARG A 187 -0.28 -15.15 3.57
C ARG A 187 0.56 -16.24 2.92
N SER A 188 1.62 -16.74 3.58
CA SER A 188 2.42 -17.83 3.01
C SER A 188 1.64 -19.15 2.98
N THR A 189 0.90 -19.47 4.04
CA THR A 189 0.06 -20.67 4.09
C THR A 189 -1.11 -20.58 3.11
N LEU A 190 -1.70 -19.40 2.91
CA LEU A 190 -2.74 -19.18 1.89
C LEU A 190 -2.19 -19.37 0.47
N ILE A 191 -0.94 -18.95 0.22
CA ILE A 191 -0.27 -19.20 -1.07
C ILE A 191 -0.04 -20.70 -1.26
N GLU A 192 0.43 -21.42 -0.24
CA GLU A 192 0.60 -22.88 -0.27
C GLU A 192 -0.73 -23.64 -0.49
N PHE A 193 -1.82 -23.18 0.11
CA PHE A 193 -3.15 -23.75 -0.13
C PHE A 193 -3.67 -23.45 -1.54
N LYS A 194 -3.40 -22.25 -2.07
CA LYS A 194 -3.74 -21.92 -3.46
C LYS A 194 -2.96 -22.76 -4.45
N THR A 195 -1.65 -22.95 -4.25
CA THR A 195 -0.85 -23.83 -5.13
C THR A 195 -1.35 -25.27 -5.09
N LYS A 196 -1.73 -25.79 -3.91
CA LYS A 196 -2.32 -27.13 -3.79
C LYS A 196 -3.71 -27.24 -4.44
N LEU A 197 -4.52 -26.18 -4.37
CA LEU A 197 -5.82 -26.12 -5.03
C LEU A 197 -5.65 -26.09 -6.56
N ASP A 198 -4.69 -25.31 -7.06
CA ASP A 198 -4.36 -25.24 -8.49
C ASP A 198 -3.81 -26.58 -9.00
N GLU A 199 -3.00 -27.28 -8.21
CA GLU A 199 -2.55 -28.65 -8.50
C GLU A 199 -3.71 -29.65 -8.51
N ALA A 200 -4.62 -29.60 -7.53
CA ALA A 200 -5.81 -30.45 -7.50
C ALA A 200 -6.74 -30.21 -8.71
N ASN A 201 -6.90 -28.94 -9.11
CA ASN A 201 -7.66 -28.56 -10.30
C ASN A 201 -6.98 -29.03 -11.59
N ARG A 202 -5.64 -28.99 -11.66
CA ARG A 202 -4.89 -29.57 -12.78
C ARG A 202 -5.10 -31.09 -12.86
N TYR A 203 -5.03 -31.80 -11.74
CA TYR A 203 -5.32 -33.23 -11.72
C TYR A 203 -6.75 -33.55 -12.14
N ALA A 204 -7.74 -32.79 -11.66
CA ALA A 204 -9.14 -32.96 -12.07
C ALA A 204 -9.32 -32.75 -13.59
N PHE A 205 -8.69 -31.72 -14.15
CA PHE A 205 -8.71 -31.44 -15.58
C PHE A 205 -8.02 -32.54 -16.40
N ASP A 206 -6.88 -33.05 -15.93
CA ASP A 206 -6.17 -34.16 -16.58
C ASP A 206 -6.99 -35.45 -16.55
N PHE A 207 -7.68 -35.75 -15.44
CA PHE A 207 -8.61 -36.89 -15.37
C PHE A 207 -9.80 -36.75 -16.32
N GLU A 208 -10.35 -35.54 -16.46
CA GLU A 208 -11.46 -35.28 -17.39
C GLU A 208 -11.00 -35.38 -18.86
N GLN A 209 -9.78 -34.96 -19.17
CA GLN A 209 -9.14 -35.18 -20.47
C GLN A 209 -8.93 -36.67 -20.76
N ILE A 210 -8.47 -37.46 -19.79
CA ILE A 210 -8.29 -38.91 -19.93
C ILE A 210 -9.63 -39.60 -20.17
N LYS A 211 -10.67 -39.24 -19.40
CA LYS A 211 -12.03 -39.75 -19.56
C LYS A 211 -12.57 -39.48 -20.97
N ASN A 212 -12.43 -38.24 -21.46
CA ASN A 212 -12.90 -37.86 -22.79
C ASN A 212 -12.13 -38.57 -23.92
N ARG A 213 -10.84 -38.89 -23.72
CA ARG A 213 -10.07 -39.72 -24.67
C ARG A 213 -10.56 -41.16 -24.67
N GLN A 214 -10.74 -41.77 -23.50
CA GLN A 214 -11.26 -43.13 -23.38
C GLN A 214 -12.67 -43.25 -24.00
N GLU A 215 -13.49 -42.21 -23.88
CA GLU A 215 -14.83 -42.18 -24.49
C GLU A 215 -14.78 -42.07 -26.02
N LYS A 216 -13.82 -41.32 -26.58
CA LYS A 216 -13.56 -41.32 -28.03
C LYS A 216 -13.02 -42.65 -28.52
N ASP A 217 -12.04 -43.22 -27.83
CA ASP A 217 -11.47 -44.53 -28.16
C ASP A 217 -12.56 -45.62 -28.11
N LYS A 218 -13.47 -45.56 -27.13
CA LYS A 218 -14.65 -46.44 -27.06
C LYS A 218 -15.52 -46.32 -28.31
N ASN A 219 -15.82 -45.11 -28.77
CA ASN A 219 -16.67 -44.87 -29.93
C ASN A 219 -15.99 -45.27 -31.24
N ASP A 220 -14.67 -45.07 -31.36
CA ASP A 220 -13.90 -45.50 -32.52
C ASP A 220 -13.78 -47.04 -32.58
N LEU A 221 -13.62 -47.70 -31.44
CA LEU A 221 -13.67 -49.16 -31.35
C LEU A 221 -15.04 -49.72 -31.72
N LEU A 222 -16.14 -49.06 -31.31
CA LEU A 222 -17.49 -49.44 -31.71
C LEU A 222 -17.70 -49.31 -33.23
N ARG A 223 -17.21 -48.23 -33.85
CA ARG A 223 -17.23 -48.09 -35.33
C ARG A 223 -16.43 -49.17 -36.04
N ARG A 224 -15.22 -49.48 -35.55
CA ARG A 224 -14.40 -50.56 -36.12
C ARG A 224 -15.09 -51.93 -36.00
N LEU A 225 -15.84 -52.15 -34.92
CA LEU A 225 -16.64 -53.36 -34.74
C LEU A 225 -17.78 -53.42 -35.76
N GLU A 226 -18.54 -52.34 -35.95
CA GLU A 226 -19.60 -52.25 -36.96
C GLU A 226 -19.05 -52.45 -38.39
N ASP A 227 -17.91 -51.85 -38.73
CA ASP A 227 -17.26 -52.04 -40.03
C ASP A 227 -16.80 -53.49 -40.24
N ALA A 228 -16.26 -54.14 -39.21
CA ALA A 228 -15.87 -55.55 -39.26
C ALA A 228 -17.08 -56.47 -39.41
N GLU A 229 -18.18 -56.22 -38.68
CA GLU A 229 -19.43 -56.96 -38.81
C GLU A 229 -20.04 -56.82 -40.21
N ASN A 230 -19.99 -55.62 -40.79
CA ASN A 230 -20.42 -55.36 -42.17
C ASN A 230 -19.54 -56.12 -43.19
N GLN A 231 -18.22 -56.14 -43.01
CA GLN A 231 -17.31 -56.91 -43.85
C GLN A 231 -17.57 -58.42 -43.76
N ILE A 232 -17.80 -58.94 -42.55
CA ILE A 232 -18.17 -60.35 -42.35
C ILE A 232 -19.50 -60.67 -43.06
N GLY A 233 -20.49 -59.76 -42.99
CA GLY A 233 -21.74 -59.88 -43.74
C GLY A 233 -21.51 -59.97 -45.25
N GLN A 234 -20.70 -59.07 -45.81
CA GLN A 234 -20.35 -59.07 -47.24
C GLN A 234 -19.59 -60.35 -47.65
N MET A 235 -18.59 -60.77 -46.88
CA MET A 235 -17.84 -62.00 -47.14
C MET A 235 -18.74 -63.24 -47.10
N ASN A 236 -19.73 -63.28 -46.20
CA ASN A 236 -20.71 -64.37 -46.17
C ASN A 236 -21.61 -64.40 -47.41
N THR A 237 -22.04 -63.24 -47.92
CA THR A 237 -22.81 -63.19 -49.17
C THR A 237 -21.98 -63.62 -50.39
N GLN A 238 -20.71 -63.20 -50.46
CA GLN A 238 -19.78 -63.64 -51.51
C GLN A 238 -19.50 -65.14 -51.43
N ARG A 239 -19.31 -65.68 -50.21
CA ARG A 239 -19.15 -67.13 -49.98
C ARG A 239 -20.35 -67.92 -50.49
N LEU A 240 -21.57 -67.46 -50.21
CA LEU A 240 -22.81 -68.09 -50.72
C LEU A 240 -22.90 -68.02 -52.26
N SER A 241 -22.55 -66.88 -52.85
CA SER A 241 -22.50 -66.73 -54.31
C SER A 241 -21.49 -67.69 -54.96
N LEU A 242 -20.27 -67.79 -54.42
CA LEU A 242 -19.24 -68.70 -54.93
C LEU A 242 -19.61 -70.16 -54.74
N MET A 243 -20.30 -70.49 -53.63
CA MET A 243 -20.81 -71.85 -53.40
C MET A 243 -21.85 -72.24 -54.45
N ASN A 244 -22.76 -71.34 -54.81
CA ASN A 244 -23.73 -71.56 -55.89
C ASN A 244 -23.05 -71.72 -57.26
N GLN A 245 -22.06 -70.87 -57.58
CA GLN A 245 -21.28 -70.98 -58.82
C GLN A 245 -20.51 -72.32 -58.92
N LEU A 246 -19.97 -72.80 -57.79
CA LEU A 246 -19.32 -74.11 -57.72
C LEU A 246 -20.33 -75.25 -57.97
N GLU A 247 -21.55 -75.12 -57.48
CA GLU A 247 -22.63 -76.10 -57.68
C GLU A 247 -23.09 -76.13 -59.14
N ASP A 248 -23.19 -74.97 -59.78
CA ASP A 248 -23.50 -74.86 -61.22
C ASP A 248 -22.36 -75.42 -62.09
N ALA A 249 -21.10 -75.15 -61.74
CA ALA A 249 -19.94 -75.72 -62.43
C ALA A 249 -19.89 -77.26 -62.31
N LYS A 250 -20.26 -77.81 -61.15
CA LYS A 250 -20.40 -79.27 -60.97
C LYS A 250 -21.50 -79.86 -61.84
N ARG A 251 -22.64 -79.16 -62.00
CA ARG A 251 -23.73 -79.59 -62.89
C ARG A 251 -23.31 -79.58 -64.36
N LEU A 252 -22.59 -78.55 -64.79
CA LEU A 252 -22.03 -78.46 -66.14
C LEU A 252 -21.01 -79.58 -66.42
N ALA A 253 -20.07 -79.83 -65.50
CA ALA A 253 -19.11 -80.92 -65.65
C ALA A 253 -19.80 -82.30 -65.73
N ALA A 254 -20.88 -82.52 -64.96
CA ALA A 254 -21.66 -83.76 -65.05
C ALA A 254 -22.40 -83.89 -66.39
N TYR A 255 -22.89 -82.78 -66.96
CA TYR A 255 -23.48 -82.74 -68.30
C TYR A 255 -22.45 -83.09 -69.38
N ASP A 256 -21.25 -82.50 -69.32
CA ASP A 256 -20.17 -82.73 -70.29
C ASP A 256 -19.67 -84.19 -70.27
N ILE A 257 -19.59 -84.82 -69.09
CA ILE A 257 -19.26 -86.25 -68.98
C ILE A 257 -20.31 -87.11 -69.70
N LYS A 258 -21.59 -86.74 -69.62
CA LYS A 258 -22.70 -87.44 -70.28
C LYS A 258 -22.66 -87.24 -71.80
N GLU A 259 -22.40 -86.02 -72.26
CA GLU A 259 -22.18 -85.70 -73.69
C GLU A 259 -20.98 -86.46 -74.25
N ARG A 260 -19.85 -86.47 -73.55
CA ARG A 260 -18.63 -87.18 -73.97
C ARG A 260 -18.87 -88.68 -74.10
N SER A 261 -19.65 -89.28 -73.19
CA SER A 261 -20.07 -90.69 -73.30
C SER A 261 -20.91 -90.95 -74.55
N ASN A 262 -21.86 -90.06 -74.86
CA ASN A 262 -22.69 -90.14 -76.07
C ASN A 262 -21.87 -89.98 -77.36
N ILE A 263 -20.89 -89.07 -77.38
CA ILE A 263 -20.00 -88.86 -78.52
C ILE A 263 -19.09 -90.07 -78.72
N MET A 264 -18.57 -90.66 -77.63
CA MET A 264 -17.71 -91.85 -77.73
C MET A 264 -18.48 -93.07 -78.26
N SER A 265 -19.76 -93.20 -77.91
CA SER A 265 -20.67 -94.18 -78.52
C SER A 265 -20.84 -93.98 -80.03
N LYS A 266 -21.08 -92.73 -80.48
CA LYS A 266 -21.17 -92.39 -81.91
C LYS A 266 -19.85 -92.62 -82.65
N TYR A 267 -18.72 -92.28 -82.03
CA TYR A 267 -17.39 -92.49 -82.60
C TYR A 267 -17.12 -93.98 -82.86
N LYS A 268 -17.45 -94.87 -81.91
CA LYS A 268 -17.35 -96.33 -82.09
C LYS A 268 -18.25 -96.88 -83.19
N GLN A 269 -19.35 -96.22 -83.51
CA GLN A 269 -20.21 -96.57 -84.63
C GLN A 269 -19.55 -96.16 -85.96
N MET A 270 -19.03 -94.93 -86.04
CA MET A 270 -18.33 -94.43 -87.24
C MET A 270 -17.04 -95.20 -87.53
N GLU A 271 -16.31 -95.68 -86.51
CA GLU A 271 -15.14 -96.56 -86.71
C GLU A 271 -15.52 -97.87 -87.42
N ARG A 272 -16.66 -98.48 -87.08
CA ARG A 272 -17.14 -99.69 -87.76
C ARG A 272 -17.54 -99.41 -89.22
N GLU A 273 -18.14 -98.26 -89.47
CA GLU A 273 -18.47 -97.82 -90.83
C GLU A 273 -17.21 -97.54 -91.64
N HIS A 274 -16.18 -96.95 -91.02
CA HIS A 274 -14.88 -96.72 -91.65
C HIS A 274 -14.15 -98.02 -92.00
N ASP A 275 -14.18 -99.03 -91.14
CA ASP A 275 -13.58 -100.34 -91.44
C ASP A 275 -14.30 -101.04 -92.60
N ASN A 276 -15.62 -100.92 -92.70
CA ASN A 276 -16.38 -101.40 -93.86
C ASN A 276 -15.99 -100.65 -95.16
N MET A 277 -15.78 -99.34 -95.09
CA MET A 277 -15.34 -98.53 -96.25
C MET A 277 -13.89 -98.83 -96.66
N ARG A 278 -13.01 -99.21 -95.73
CA ARG A 278 -11.65 -99.68 -96.04
C ARG A 278 -11.67 -100.98 -96.84
N SER A 279 -12.55 -101.92 -96.50
CA SER A 279 -12.72 -103.14 -97.30
C SER A 279 -13.15 -102.83 -98.74
N HIS A 280 -14.03 -101.84 -98.94
CA HIS A 280 -14.42 -101.39 -100.29
C HIS A 280 -13.30 -100.65 -101.04
N LEU A 281 -12.42 -99.94 -100.32
CA LEU A 281 -11.28 -99.26 -100.93
C LEU A 281 -10.22 -100.25 -101.44
N ASP A 282 -10.01 -101.37 -100.75
CA ASP A 282 -9.08 -102.41 -101.20
C ASP A 282 -9.54 -103.09 -102.50
N ASP A 283 -10.85 -103.26 -102.69
CA ASP A 283 -11.45 -103.74 -103.95
C ASP A 283 -11.25 -102.73 -105.11
N GLU A 284 -11.39 -101.43 -104.84
CA GLU A 284 -11.18 -100.34 -105.83
C GLU A 284 -9.69 -100.10 -106.17
N VAL A 285 -8.77 -100.38 -105.24
CA VAL A 285 -7.32 -100.25 -105.48
C VAL A 285 -6.82 -101.30 -106.49
N GLN A 286 -7.43 -102.49 -106.54
CA GLN A 286 -7.14 -103.48 -107.57
C GLN A 286 -7.60 -103.01 -108.96
N ALA A 287 -8.78 -102.38 -109.07
CA ALA A 287 -9.27 -101.81 -110.33
C ALA A 287 -8.43 -100.60 -110.83
N LYS A 288 -7.84 -99.83 -109.91
CA LYS A 288 -6.99 -98.66 -110.22
C LYS A 288 -5.63 -99.00 -110.83
N GLN A 289 -5.03 -100.15 -110.50
CA GLN A 289 -3.75 -100.57 -111.07
C GLN A 289 -3.87 -100.91 -112.57
N GLU A 290 -5.04 -101.40 -113.00
CA GLU A 290 -5.38 -101.64 -114.41
C GLU A 290 -5.44 -100.32 -115.23
N LEU A 291 -5.92 -99.22 -114.63
CA LEU A 291 -6.10 -97.91 -115.26
C LEU A 291 -4.81 -97.05 -115.29
N GLN A 292 -3.89 -97.23 -114.35
CA GLN A 292 -2.63 -96.46 -114.29
C GLN A 292 -1.69 -96.69 -115.49
N ARG A 293 -1.88 -97.79 -116.22
CA ARG A 293 -1.14 -98.05 -117.47
C ARG A 293 -1.56 -97.13 -118.63
N GLN A 294 -2.73 -96.49 -118.57
CA GLN A 294 -3.27 -95.60 -119.61
C GLN A 294 -2.96 -94.11 -119.39
N ILE A 295 -2.62 -93.68 -118.17
CA ILE A 295 -2.47 -92.25 -117.80
C ILE A 295 -1.10 -91.66 -118.17
N ALA A 296 -0.07 -92.47 -118.42
CA ALA A 296 1.28 -91.98 -118.76
C ALA A 296 1.35 -91.17 -120.07
N GLN A 297 0.34 -91.25 -120.95
CA GLN A 297 0.30 -90.56 -122.24
C GLN A 297 -0.29 -89.13 -122.18
N LEU A 298 -0.96 -88.72 -121.09
CA LEU A 298 -1.71 -87.45 -121.05
C LEU A 298 -0.97 -86.29 -120.34
N ASN A 299 0.17 -86.54 -119.70
CA ASN A 299 0.85 -85.55 -118.85
C ASN A 299 1.73 -84.52 -119.59
N GLU A 300 1.91 -84.61 -120.90
CA GLU A 300 2.67 -83.62 -121.69
C GLU A 300 1.93 -82.29 -121.94
N GLN A 301 0.60 -82.24 -121.76
CA GLN A 301 -0.22 -81.11 -122.25
C GLN A 301 -0.45 -79.96 -121.23
N ILE A 302 -0.09 -80.11 -119.95
CA ILE A 302 -0.54 -79.18 -118.89
C ILE A 302 0.45 -78.01 -118.60
N GLN A 303 1.67 -78.01 -119.14
CA GLN A 303 2.69 -76.96 -118.88
C GLN A 303 2.33 -75.53 -119.33
N SER A 304 1.30 -75.33 -120.15
CA SER A 304 0.97 -74.02 -120.77
C SER A 304 0.17 -73.04 -119.90
N TRP A 305 -0.41 -73.46 -118.77
CA TRP A 305 -1.39 -72.65 -118.03
C TRP A 305 -0.83 -71.76 -116.90
N ARG A 306 0.47 -71.82 -116.60
CA ARG A 306 1.08 -71.10 -115.45
C ARG A 306 1.33 -69.60 -115.65
N SER A 307 1.11 -69.04 -116.84
CA SER A 307 1.47 -67.65 -117.21
C SER A 307 0.45 -66.56 -116.86
N LYS A 308 -0.53 -66.78 -115.95
CA LYS A 308 -1.62 -65.80 -115.68
C LYS A 308 -1.71 -65.28 -114.22
N TYR A 309 -0.77 -65.60 -113.33
CA TYR A 309 -0.89 -65.31 -111.89
C TYR A 309 -0.22 -63.99 -111.40
N ASP A 310 0.61 -63.33 -112.22
CA ASP A 310 1.54 -62.28 -111.74
C ASP A 310 0.96 -60.86 -111.50
N ASN A 311 -0.33 -60.58 -111.72
CA ASN A 311 -0.82 -59.18 -111.81
C ASN A 311 -1.62 -58.60 -110.61
N HIS A 312 -1.77 -59.25 -109.44
CA HIS A 312 -2.74 -58.79 -108.41
C HIS A 312 -2.26 -58.60 -106.94
N THR A 313 -0.98 -58.69 -106.58
CA THR A 313 -0.55 -58.68 -105.15
C THR A 313 0.35 -57.53 -104.68
N VAL A 314 0.80 -56.61 -105.54
CA VAL A 314 1.81 -55.59 -105.17
C VAL A 314 1.27 -54.27 -104.54
N PRO A 315 0.09 -53.71 -104.88
CA PRO A 315 -0.30 -52.37 -104.40
C PRO A 315 -0.76 -52.25 -102.94
N MET A 316 -0.90 -53.34 -102.19
CA MET A 316 -1.53 -53.34 -100.85
C MET A 316 -0.54 -53.11 -99.69
N ILE A 317 0.77 -53.07 -99.99
CA ILE A 317 1.84 -52.96 -98.98
C ILE A 317 2.25 -51.49 -98.74
N GLU A 318 2.14 -50.61 -99.75
CA GLU A 318 2.58 -49.20 -99.67
C GLU A 318 1.67 -48.31 -98.78
N ASP A 319 0.39 -48.68 -98.61
CA ASP A 319 -0.55 -47.89 -97.80
C ASP A 319 -0.35 -48.07 -96.28
N MET A 320 0.23 -49.18 -95.82
CA MET A 320 0.46 -49.44 -94.39
C MET A 320 1.70 -48.74 -93.83
N GLU A 321 2.74 -48.49 -94.65
CA GLU A 321 3.98 -47.85 -94.19
C GLU A 321 3.80 -46.34 -93.96
N ASN A 322 2.97 -45.68 -94.76
CA ASN A 322 2.68 -44.24 -94.64
C ASN A 322 1.89 -43.85 -93.37
N ALA A 323 1.05 -44.75 -92.84
CA ALA A 323 0.30 -44.50 -91.60
C ALA A 323 1.19 -44.54 -90.34
N LYS A 324 2.23 -45.39 -90.36
CA LYS A 324 3.16 -45.56 -89.24
C LYS A 324 4.05 -44.33 -89.02
N MET A 325 4.52 -43.71 -90.11
CA MET A 325 5.40 -42.54 -90.06
C MET A 325 4.69 -41.29 -89.48
N LYS A 326 3.39 -41.10 -89.75
CA LYS A 326 2.60 -39.99 -89.19
C LYS A 326 2.36 -40.12 -87.69
N LEU A 327 2.25 -41.34 -87.15
CA LEU A 327 2.09 -41.56 -85.71
C LEU A 327 3.38 -41.33 -84.93
N GLN A 328 4.54 -41.64 -85.52
CA GLN A 328 5.84 -41.36 -84.89
C GLN A 328 6.14 -39.86 -84.80
N LEU A 329 5.77 -39.07 -85.82
CA LEU A 329 5.97 -37.62 -85.80
C LEU A 329 5.15 -36.94 -84.69
N ARG A 330 3.88 -37.35 -84.51
CA ARG A 330 3.01 -36.84 -83.43
C ARG A 330 3.50 -37.23 -82.03
N LEU A 331 4.12 -38.40 -81.90
CA LEU A 331 4.71 -38.81 -80.62
C LEU A 331 5.91 -37.93 -80.25
N ALA A 332 6.77 -37.60 -81.23
CA ALA A 332 7.92 -36.73 -81.04
C ALA A 332 7.49 -35.29 -80.67
N GLU A 333 6.49 -34.73 -81.36
CA GLU A 333 5.95 -33.40 -81.02
C GLU A 333 5.34 -33.36 -79.61
N ALA A 334 4.63 -34.41 -79.19
CA ALA A 334 4.10 -34.52 -77.83
C ALA A 334 5.23 -34.62 -76.78
N GLN A 335 6.31 -35.33 -77.07
CA GLN A 335 7.47 -35.45 -76.19
C GLN A 335 8.19 -34.10 -76.03
N ASP A 336 8.41 -33.35 -77.12
CA ASP A 336 9.02 -32.02 -77.07
C ASP A 336 8.18 -31.02 -76.25
N THR A 337 6.86 -31.08 -76.35
CA THR A 337 5.98 -30.22 -75.53
C THR A 337 6.04 -30.57 -74.03
N ILE A 338 6.19 -31.85 -73.68
CA ILE A 338 6.33 -32.28 -72.28
C ILE A 338 7.68 -31.85 -71.72
N GLU A 339 8.77 -31.96 -72.49
CA GLU A 339 10.10 -31.47 -72.08
C GLU A 339 10.12 -29.95 -71.90
N GLY A 340 9.46 -29.22 -72.81
CA GLY A 340 9.25 -27.77 -72.68
C GLY A 340 8.52 -27.39 -71.39
N LEU A 341 7.42 -28.07 -71.07
CA LEU A 341 6.64 -27.82 -69.85
C LEU A 341 7.43 -28.19 -68.58
N ASN A 342 8.17 -29.30 -68.58
CA ASN A 342 9.02 -29.69 -67.46
C ASN A 342 10.13 -28.65 -67.20
N SER A 343 10.76 -28.14 -68.26
CA SER A 343 11.77 -27.07 -68.12
C SER A 343 11.17 -25.79 -67.51
N HIS A 344 9.90 -25.48 -67.84
CA HIS A 344 9.18 -24.35 -67.29
C HIS A 344 8.83 -24.54 -65.82
N CYS A 345 8.38 -25.74 -65.43
CA CYS A 345 8.12 -26.11 -64.03
C CYS A 345 9.39 -26.00 -63.17
N ILE A 346 10.54 -26.49 -63.66
CA ILE A 346 11.83 -26.38 -62.96
C ILE A 346 12.24 -24.91 -62.78
N ASN A 347 12.01 -24.07 -63.79
CA ASN A 347 12.30 -22.64 -63.69
C ASN A 347 11.36 -21.91 -62.70
N LEU A 348 10.08 -22.30 -62.66
CA LEU A 348 9.12 -21.81 -61.68
C LEU A 348 9.47 -22.24 -60.25
N GLU A 349 9.93 -23.47 -60.05
CA GLU A 349 10.41 -23.94 -58.73
C GLU A 349 11.65 -23.17 -58.25
N LYS A 350 12.61 -22.91 -59.15
CA LYS A 350 13.78 -22.07 -58.83
C LYS A 350 13.40 -20.61 -58.55
N SER A 351 12.38 -20.08 -59.23
CA SER A 351 11.85 -18.74 -58.94
C SER A 351 11.13 -18.71 -57.60
N LYS A 352 10.34 -19.74 -57.29
CA LYS A 352 9.65 -19.89 -56.00
C LYS A 352 10.66 -19.94 -54.86
N GLN A 353 11.70 -20.78 -54.96
CA GLN A 353 12.75 -20.87 -53.95
C GLN A 353 13.47 -19.53 -53.71
N ARG A 354 13.79 -18.78 -54.77
CA ARG A 354 14.36 -17.43 -54.63
C ARG A 354 13.44 -16.47 -53.88
N VAL A 355 12.16 -16.43 -54.24
CA VAL A 355 11.18 -15.58 -53.55
C VAL A 355 10.98 -16.00 -52.09
N THR A 356 11.02 -17.31 -51.79
CA THR A 356 10.95 -17.79 -50.40
C THR A 356 12.17 -17.33 -49.59
N MET A 357 13.37 -17.44 -50.14
CA MET A 357 14.59 -16.96 -49.48
C MET A 357 14.59 -15.43 -49.28
N GLU A 358 14.15 -14.67 -50.28
CA GLU A 358 14.01 -13.21 -50.16
C GLU A 358 12.97 -12.82 -49.08
N LEU A 359 11.88 -13.59 -48.95
CA LEU A 359 10.89 -13.40 -47.89
C LEU A 359 11.46 -13.72 -46.50
N GLU A 360 12.22 -14.79 -46.36
CA GLU A 360 12.90 -15.16 -45.11
C GLU A 360 13.92 -14.10 -44.69
N ASP A 361 14.72 -13.58 -45.64
CA ASP A 361 15.67 -12.50 -45.39
C ASP A 361 14.97 -11.18 -45.03
N LEU A 362 13.88 -10.82 -45.71
CA LEU A 362 13.07 -9.65 -45.37
C LEU A 362 12.41 -9.78 -44.00
N GLN A 363 11.94 -10.97 -43.64
CA GLN A 363 11.37 -11.24 -42.32
C GLN A 363 12.43 -11.10 -41.23
N ALA A 364 13.64 -11.63 -41.44
CA ALA A 364 14.76 -11.44 -40.51
C ALA A 364 15.15 -9.96 -40.36
N GLN A 365 15.22 -9.21 -41.47
CA GLN A 365 15.49 -7.77 -41.42
C GLN A 365 14.38 -6.98 -40.70
N TYR A 366 13.12 -7.37 -40.89
CA TYR A 366 11.99 -6.77 -40.19
C TYR A 366 12.07 -7.01 -38.68
N GLU A 367 12.42 -8.22 -38.24
CA GLU A 367 12.60 -8.54 -36.82
C GLU A 367 13.74 -7.72 -36.18
N VAL A 368 14.86 -7.56 -36.88
CA VAL A 368 15.99 -6.72 -36.45
C VAL A 368 15.58 -5.24 -36.39
N SER A 369 14.84 -4.74 -37.39
CA SER A 369 14.36 -3.36 -37.37
C SER A 369 13.32 -3.12 -36.27
N SER A 370 12.41 -4.07 -36.04
CA SER A 370 11.38 -4.00 -35.01
C SER A 370 11.97 -4.01 -33.60
N THR A 371 13.00 -4.84 -33.35
CA THR A 371 13.73 -4.81 -32.08
C THR A 371 14.47 -3.50 -31.87
N LYS A 372 15.07 -2.92 -32.92
CA LYS A 372 15.72 -1.61 -32.86
C LYS A 372 14.73 -0.47 -32.59
N CYS A 373 13.55 -0.48 -33.21
CA CYS A 373 12.46 0.45 -32.92
C CYS A 373 12.03 0.38 -31.44
N ARG A 374 11.82 -0.83 -30.90
CA ARG A 374 11.48 -1.01 -29.47
C ARG A 374 12.58 -0.51 -28.53
N GLN A 375 13.86 -0.66 -28.90
CA GLN A 375 14.97 -0.11 -28.13
C GLN A 375 15.00 1.42 -28.17
N LEU A 376 14.75 2.02 -29.33
CA LEU A 376 14.66 3.47 -29.48
C LEU A 376 13.45 4.07 -28.76
N GLU A 377 12.30 3.39 -28.75
CA GLU A 377 11.13 3.80 -27.97
C GLU A 377 11.42 3.78 -26.46
N LYS A 378 12.10 2.72 -25.98
CA LYS A 378 12.56 2.67 -24.58
C LYS A 378 13.54 3.81 -24.25
N ALA A 379 14.47 4.11 -25.17
CA ALA A 379 15.39 5.21 -25.00
C ALA A 379 14.67 6.56 -24.98
N SER A 380 13.72 6.79 -25.90
CA SER A 380 12.87 8.00 -25.94
C SER A 380 12.12 8.18 -24.62
N ASN A 381 11.42 7.14 -24.15
CA ASN A 381 10.68 7.20 -22.88
C ASN A 381 11.60 7.49 -21.68
N ASN A 382 12.84 7.02 -21.71
CA ASN A 382 13.81 7.33 -20.66
C ASN A 382 14.33 8.79 -20.76
N PHE A 383 14.53 9.31 -21.98
CA PHE A 383 14.84 10.72 -22.17
C PHE A 383 13.68 11.61 -21.74
N ASP A 384 12.44 11.26 -22.03
CA ASP A 384 11.26 12.02 -21.61
C ASP A 384 11.16 12.07 -20.08
N LYS A 385 11.39 10.94 -19.39
CA LYS A 385 11.49 10.90 -17.92
C LYS A 385 12.60 11.80 -17.38
N ALA A 386 13.79 11.76 -17.98
CA ALA A 386 14.88 12.62 -17.58
C ALA A 386 14.53 14.10 -17.78
N VAL A 387 13.89 14.45 -18.91
CA VAL A 387 13.42 15.81 -19.20
C VAL A 387 12.37 16.27 -18.18
N GLU A 388 11.42 15.41 -17.81
CA GLU A 388 10.43 15.70 -16.76
C GLU A 388 11.07 15.92 -15.39
N GLU A 389 12.05 15.10 -15.01
CA GLU A 389 12.82 15.29 -13.77
C GLU A 389 13.58 16.62 -13.76
N TRP A 390 14.23 16.97 -14.86
CA TRP A 390 14.91 18.27 -15.00
C TRP A 390 13.94 19.44 -14.99
N LYS A 391 12.76 19.32 -15.62
CA LYS A 391 11.70 20.34 -15.55
C LYS A 391 11.22 20.55 -14.11
N ARG A 392 10.94 19.47 -13.38
CA ARG A 392 10.57 19.55 -11.95
C ARG A 392 11.66 20.24 -11.13
N LYS A 393 12.92 19.92 -11.39
CA LYS A 393 14.06 20.54 -10.70
C LYS A 393 14.22 22.02 -11.02
N VAL A 394 13.92 22.43 -12.25
CA VAL A 394 13.87 23.85 -12.65
C VAL A 394 12.72 24.57 -11.94
N GLU A 395 11.54 23.95 -11.84
CA GLU A 395 10.39 24.51 -11.11
C GLU A 395 10.68 24.66 -9.60
N GLU A 396 11.33 23.68 -8.99
CA GLU A 396 11.79 23.73 -7.60
C GLU A 396 12.80 24.86 -7.37
N LEU A 397 13.81 24.98 -8.25
CA LEU A 397 14.79 26.06 -8.18
C LEU A 397 14.16 27.44 -8.40
N GLN A 398 13.18 27.55 -9.30
CA GLN A 398 12.40 28.77 -9.52
C GLN A 398 11.58 29.12 -8.28
N GLY A 399 11.01 28.13 -7.60
CA GLY A 399 10.33 28.31 -6.31
C GLY A 399 11.27 28.87 -5.23
N CYS A 400 12.47 28.30 -5.10
CA CYS A 400 13.50 28.77 -4.17
C CYS A 400 13.96 30.21 -4.50
N LEU A 401 14.14 30.53 -5.78
CA LEU A 401 14.50 31.88 -6.22
C LEU A 401 13.40 32.89 -5.86
N ASN A 402 12.15 32.59 -6.17
CA ASN A 402 11.02 33.46 -5.85
C ASN A 402 10.87 33.68 -4.34
N GLN A 403 11.17 32.66 -3.53
CA GLN A 403 11.17 32.76 -2.07
C GLN A 403 12.30 33.65 -1.56
N SER A 404 13.52 33.46 -2.07
CA SER A 404 14.67 34.30 -1.74
C SER A 404 14.47 35.76 -2.14
N GLU A 405 13.83 36.04 -3.28
CA GLU A 405 13.47 37.40 -3.68
C GLU A 405 12.44 38.04 -2.75
N LYS A 406 11.46 37.28 -2.26
CA LYS A 406 10.50 37.77 -1.27
C LYS A 406 11.18 38.11 0.06
N GLU A 407 12.06 37.23 0.53
CA GLU A 407 12.85 37.46 1.74
C GLU A 407 13.74 38.70 1.60
N ASN A 408 14.37 38.90 0.43
CA ASN A 408 15.17 40.08 0.15
C ASN A 408 14.33 41.39 0.20
N ARG A 409 13.09 41.36 -0.31
CA ARG A 409 12.16 42.50 -0.20
C ARG A 409 11.78 42.79 1.26
N ILE A 410 11.59 41.76 2.07
CA ILE A 410 11.31 41.90 3.51
C ILE A 410 12.52 42.51 4.22
N TYR A 411 13.72 41.99 3.99
CA TYR A 411 14.95 42.54 4.57
C TYR A 411 15.22 43.98 4.14
N HIS A 412 14.90 44.34 2.88
CA HIS A 412 14.98 45.73 2.43
C HIS A 412 14.00 46.65 3.17
N ALA A 413 12.78 46.18 3.44
CA ALA A 413 11.78 46.94 4.20
C ALA A 413 12.20 47.11 5.68
N GLU A 414 12.72 46.05 6.30
CA GLU A 414 13.26 46.09 7.67
C GLU A 414 14.46 47.04 7.77
N LEU A 415 15.38 47.01 6.80
CA LEU A 415 16.53 47.91 6.75
C LEU A 415 16.08 49.38 6.61
N ALA A 416 15.03 49.66 5.84
CA ALA A 416 14.48 51.01 5.71
C ALA A 416 13.86 51.50 7.03
N SER A 417 13.13 50.64 7.73
CA SER A 417 12.56 50.94 9.05
C SER A 417 13.65 51.22 10.11
N VAL A 418 14.69 50.39 10.16
CA VAL A 418 15.82 50.58 11.09
C VAL A 418 16.57 51.88 10.80
N LYS A 419 16.74 52.27 9.53
CA LYS A 419 17.33 53.58 9.16
C LYS A 419 16.49 54.76 9.63
N GLN A 420 15.17 54.65 9.52
CA GLN A 420 14.24 55.67 10.01
C GLN A 420 14.33 55.80 11.54
N TYR A 421 14.32 54.68 12.25
CA TYR A 421 14.45 54.65 13.72
C TYR A 421 15.78 55.24 14.21
N ASN A 422 16.89 54.92 13.53
CA ASN A 422 18.21 55.47 13.88
C ASN A 422 18.29 56.99 13.63
N SER A 423 17.64 57.49 12.57
CA SER A 423 17.52 58.93 12.31
C SER A 423 16.73 59.65 13.41
N GLN A 424 15.72 58.98 13.97
CA GLN A 424 14.91 59.52 15.06
C GLN A 424 15.68 59.58 16.38
N LEU A 425 16.44 58.53 16.71
CA LEU A 425 17.33 58.52 17.89
C LEU A 425 18.42 59.60 17.81
N GLN A 426 18.98 59.87 16.63
CA GLN A 426 19.92 61.00 16.46
C GLN A 426 19.26 62.36 16.75
N ASN A 427 18.00 62.52 16.37
CA ASN A 427 17.25 63.76 16.60
C ASN A 427 16.94 63.96 18.09
N ASP A 428 16.56 62.89 18.80
CA ASP A 428 16.29 62.95 20.24
C ASP A 428 17.56 63.18 21.07
N ASN A 429 18.69 62.61 20.66
CA ASN A 429 19.99 62.89 21.26
C ASN A 429 20.41 64.37 21.07
N SER A 430 20.05 64.98 19.94
CA SER A 430 20.30 66.40 19.69
C SER A 430 19.46 67.31 20.63
N LYS A 431 18.21 66.92 20.93
CA LYS A 431 17.34 67.65 21.87
C LYS A 431 17.84 67.56 23.31
N ALA A 432 18.24 66.38 23.77
CA ALA A 432 18.75 66.19 25.13
C ALA A 432 20.02 67.03 25.40
N ASN A 433 20.90 67.15 24.40
CA ASN A 433 22.09 68.01 24.50
C ASN A 433 21.76 69.51 24.61
N PHE A 434 20.60 69.95 24.10
CA PHE A 434 20.14 71.33 24.23
C PHE A 434 19.62 71.61 25.65
N GLU A 435 18.86 70.69 26.25
CA GLU A 435 18.33 70.84 27.62
C GLU A 435 19.44 70.86 28.68
N ILE A 436 20.49 70.07 28.52
CA ILE A 436 21.64 70.05 29.43
C ILE A 436 22.33 71.42 29.49
N LYS A 437 22.37 72.16 28.38
CA LYS A 437 22.93 73.52 28.37
C LYS A 437 22.06 74.51 29.14
N ARG A 438 20.74 74.44 28.97
CA ARG A 438 19.79 75.36 29.61
C ARG A 438 19.84 75.27 31.15
N LEU A 439 19.86 74.06 31.68
CA LEU A 439 19.88 73.84 33.14
C LEU A 439 21.20 74.29 33.80
N GLY A 440 22.30 74.38 33.05
CA GLY A 440 23.57 74.91 33.55
C GLY A 440 23.57 76.43 33.78
N GLU A 441 22.66 77.16 33.16
CA GLU A 441 22.56 78.63 33.28
C GLU A 441 21.75 79.04 34.51
N GLU A 442 20.65 78.35 34.82
CA GLU A 442 19.78 78.61 35.99
C GLU A 442 20.51 78.44 37.33
N ILE A 443 21.45 77.49 37.42
CA ILE A 443 22.22 77.24 38.65
C ILE A 443 23.12 78.43 39.01
N LYS A 444 23.55 79.24 38.03
CA LYS A 444 24.42 80.40 38.28
C LYS A 444 23.66 81.57 38.91
N GLU A 445 22.39 81.77 38.56
CA GLU A 445 21.60 82.89 39.08
C GLU A 445 21.23 82.71 40.56
N LEU A 446 20.90 81.49 40.98
CA LEU A 446 20.46 81.20 42.35
C LEU A 446 21.55 81.40 43.42
N LEU A 447 22.83 81.33 43.03
CA LEU A 447 23.95 81.56 43.94
C LEU A 447 24.14 83.04 44.32
N SER A 448 23.54 83.99 43.58
CA SER A 448 23.71 85.43 43.82
C SER A 448 22.79 86.02 44.88
N GLN A 449 21.66 85.36 45.21
CA GLN A 449 20.60 85.97 46.03
C GLN A 449 20.73 85.74 47.55
N ILE A 450 21.70 84.95 48.00
CA ILE A 450 21.83 84.53 49.41
C ILE A 450 22.71 85.52 50.24
N GLY A 451 23.27 86.57 49.62
CA GLY A 451 24.35 87.38 50.20
C GLY A 451 24.05 88.37 51.33
N ASP A 452 22.86 88.97 51.44
CA ASP A 452 22.72 90.20 52.24
C ASP A 452 21.53 90.22 53.22
N GLY A 453 21.79 90.44 54.52
CA GLY A 453 20.77 90.67 55.55
C GLY A 453 21.27 91.47 56.77
N GLY A 454 20.37 92.07 57.59
CA GLY A 454 20.73 92.58 58.92
C GLY A 454 19.71 93.50 59.64
N ARG A 455 19.84 93.70 60.96
CA ARG A 455 18.74 93.89 61.94
C ARG A 455 18.87 95.18 62.81
N THR A 456 17.74 95.64 63.39
CA THR A 456 17.60 96.51 64.61
C THR A 456 17.65 98.06 64.58
N PHE A 457 16.99 98.73 63.62
CA PHE A 457 16.11 99.91 63.89
C PHE A 457 14.70 99.43 64.32
N ARG A 458 14.67 98.20 64.84
CA ARG A 458 13.54 97.29 64.79
C ARG A 458 12.55 97.56 65.89
N GLU A 459 12.85 97.89 67.12
CA GLU A 459 11.83 97.69 68.17
C GLU A 459 10.62 98.66 68.15
N LEU A 460 10.77 99.91 67.72
CA LEU A 460 9.65 100.87 67.60
C LEU A 460 9.05 100.94 66.19
N GLN A 461 9.82 100.57 65.17
CA GLN A 461 9.28 100.26 63.85
C GLN A 461 8.65 98.86 63.83
N ASN A 462 8.92 97.99 64.80
CA ASN A 462 8.46 96.59 64.85
C ASN A 462 6.98 96.54 65.14
N GLN A 463 6.38 97.28 66.08
CA GLN A 463 4.93 97.15 66.25
C GLN A 463 4.14 97.69 65.05
N LYS A 464 4.62 98.79 64.44
CA LYS A 464 4.00 99.36 63.22
C LYS A 464 4.31 98.56 61.95
N ARG A 465 5.53 98.02 61.81
CA ARG A 465 5.89 97.07 60.75
C ARG A 465 5.33 95.69 61.02
N GLN A 466 5.04 95.25 62.23
CA GLN A 466 4.50 93.92 62.50
C GLN A 466 3.02 93.89 62.13
N MET A 467 2.28 94.98 62.34
CA MET A 467 0.93 95.11 61.79
C MET A 467 0.92 95.27 60.26
N VAL A 468 1.92 95.95 59.68
CA VAL A 468 2.06 96.11 58.21
C VAL A 468 2.68 94.87 57.55
N LEU A 469 3.55 94.13 58.24
CA LEU A 469 4.14 92.85 57.86
C LEU A 469 3.12 91.76 58.05
N GLU A 470 2.30 91.73 59.10
CA GLU A 470 1.21 90.76 59.21
C GLU A 470 0.20 91.00 58.07
N ARG A 471 -0.08 92.26 57.70
CA ARG A 471 -0.86 92.57 56.50
C ARG A 471 -0.15 92.13 55.21
N ASP A 472 1.13 92.46 55.03
CA ASP A 472 1.89 92.17 53.82
C ASP A 472 2.30 90.69 53.71
N GLU A 473 2.43 89.97 54.82
CA GLU A 473 2.62 88.52 54.96
C GLU A 473 1.28 87.81 54.74
N LEU A 474 0.16 88.35 55.23
CA LEU A 474 -1.16 87.85 54.85
C LEU A 474 -1.45 88.10 53.36
N GLN A 475 -1.00 89.23 52.80
CA GLN A 475 -1.16 89.53 51.38
C GLN A 475 -0.16 88.75 50.50
N ALA A 476 1.05 88.49 50.98
CA ALA A 476 2.03 87.64 50.30
C ALA A 476 1.63 86.17 50.39
N THR A 477 1.15 85.68 51.54
CA THR A 477 0.59 84.32 51.64
C THR A 477 -0.70 84.17 50.86
N LEU A 478 -1.51 85.23 50.73
CA LEU A 478 -2.64 85.27 49.79
C LEU A 478 -2.17 85.21 48.34
N GLN A 479 -1.18 86.01 47.94
CA GLN A 479 -0.62 85.97 46.58
C GLN A 479 0.12 84.66 46.27
N GLU A 480 0.79 84.06 47.26
CA GLU A 480 1.41 82.74 47.14
C GLU A 480 0.35 81.65 47.07
N ALA A 481 -0.76 81.77 47.80
CA ALA A 481 -1.89 80.86 47.70
C ALA A 481 -2.64 81.04 46.36
N GLU A 482 -2.77 82.26 45.85
CA GLU A 482 -3.36 82.57 44.54
C GLU A 482 -2.46 82.08 43.40
N SER A 483 -1.15 82.28 43.50
CA SER A 483 -0.16 81.75 42.55
C SER A 483 -0.06 80.23 42.60
N ALA A 484 -0.14 79.62 43.80
CA ALA A 484 -0.23 78.18 43.96
C ALA A 484 -1.55 77.65 43.39
N LEU A 485 -2.67 78.35 43.59
CA LEU A 485 -3.96 78.00 43.01
C LEU A 485 -3.92 78.10 41.48
N GLU A 486 -3.37 79.17 40.92
CA GLU A 486 -3.20 79.35 39.47
C GLU A 486 -2.26 78.29 38.88
N SER A 487 -1.21 77.91 39.60
CA SER A 487 -0.32 76.79 39.24
C SER A 487 -1.06 75.45 39.25
N GLU A 488 -1.88 75.18 40.27
CA GLU A 488 -2.69 73.96 40.34
C GLU A 488 -3.83 73.95 39.31
N GLU A 489 -4.44 75.09 38.99
CA GLU A 489 -5.42 75.24 37.91
C GLU A 489 -4.77 75.00 36.54
N ASN A 490 -3.55 75.49 36.32
CA ASN A 490 -2.78 75.24 35.10
C ASN A 490 -2.33 73.77 34.98
N LYS A 491 -1.94 73.12 36.09
CA LYS A 491 -1.68 71.67 36.13
C LYS A 491 -2.94 70.87 35.87
N LEU A 492 -4.08 71.27 36.44
CA LEU A 492 -5.37 70.62 36.21
C LEU A 492 -5.81 70.77 34.75
N SER A 493 -5.64 71.95 34.15
CA SER A 493 -5.91 72.20 32.74
C SER A 493 -5.01 71.36 31.83
N SER A 494 -3.71 71.32 32.12
CA SER A 494 -2.75 70.48 31.39
C SER A 494 -3.07 68.99 31.52
N SER A 495 -3.41 68.53 32.73
CA SER A 495 -3.79 67.14 32.98
C SER A 495 -5.10 66.78 32.29
N LYS A 496 -6.09 67.68 32.25
CA LYS A 496 -7.34 67.48 31.49
C LYS A 496 -7.07 67.36 30.00
N LEU A 497 -6.23 68.24 29.45
CA LEU A 497 -5.87 68.23 28.03
C LEU A 497 -5.07 66.97 27.65
N GLU A 498 -4.19 66.51 28.55
CA GLU A 498 -3.47 65.24 28.40
C GLU A 498 -4.41 64.04 28.48
N ASN A 499 -5.44 64.08 29.34
CA ASN A 499 -6.46 63.03 29.45
C ASN A 499 -7.34 62.97 28.18
N GLU A 500 -7.73 64.13 27.63
CA GLU A 500 -8.46 64.20 26.35
C GLU A 500 -7.60 63.68 25.19
N LYS A 501 -6.31 64.02 25.18
CA LYS A 501 -5.36 63.52 24.18
C LYS A 501 -5.16 62.00 24.30
N LEU A 502 -5.00 61.48 25.52
CA LEU A 502 -4.90 60.04 25.78
C LEU A 502 -6.17 59.30 25.35
N LYS A 503 -7.35 59.86 25.60
CA LYS A 503 -8.62 59.31 25.08
C LYS A 503 -8.64 59.25 23.56
N SER A 504 -8.28 60.33 22.88
CA SER A 504 -8.21 60.37 21.42
C SER A 504 -7.19 59.35 20.87
N ASP A 505 -6.02 59.24 21.49
CA ASP A 505 -4.99 58.27 21.11
C ASP A 505 -5.45 56.83 21.34
N MET A 506 -6.18 56.55 22.44
CA MET A 506 -6.78 55.23 22.68
C MET A 506 -7.87 54.91 21.66
N GLU A 507 -8.76 55.85 21.34
CA GLU A 507 -9.79 55.67 20.31
C GLU A 507 -9.22 55.46 18.91
N SER A 508 -8.09 56.11 18.59
CA SER A 508 -7.35 55.85 17.35
C SER A 508 -6.74 54.45 17.35
N ARG A 509 -6.06 54.05 18.43
CA ARG A 509 -5.47 52.70 18.55
C ARG A 509 -6.51 51.59 18.50
N ILE A 510 -7.69 51.81 19.08
CA ILE A 510 -8.80 50.85 19.00
C ILE A 510 -9.25 50.71 17.55
N ARG A 511 -9.45 51.81 16.83
CA ARG A 511 -9.78 51.77 15.39
C ARG A 511 -8.73 51.08 14.55
N ASP A 512 -7.45 51.41 14.75
CA ASP A 512 -6.35 50.75 14.03
C ASP A 512 -6.33 49.24 14.30
N LYS A 513 -6.63 48.82 15.55
CA LYS A 513 -6.73 47.40 15.92
C LYS A 513 -7.96 46.73 15.34
N GLU A 514 -9.10 47.41 15.25
CA GLU A 514 -10.30 46.90 14.58
C GLU A 514 -10.04 46.70 13.08
N ASP A 515 -9.37 47.64 12.41
CA ASP A 515 -9.00 47.54 11.00
C ASP A 515 -8.00 46.39 10.75
N GLU A 516 -6.97 46.24 11.60
CA GLU A 516 -6.05 45.09 11.55
C GLU A 516 -6.79 43.75 11.72
N PHE A 517 -7.81 43.71 12.58
CA PHE A 517 -8.63 42.52 12.80
C PHE A 517 -9.52 42.21 11.61
N GLU A 518 -10.13 43.24 11.01
CA GLU A 518 -10.95 43.14 9.81
C GLU A 518 -10.13 42.64 8.61
N ASP A 519 -8.89 43.12 8.46
CA ASP A 519 -7.98 42.68 7.41
C ASP A 519 -7.46 41.26 7.63
N SER A 520 -7.17 40.88 8.89
CA SER A 520 -6.85 39.49 9.24
C SER A 520 -8.02 38.55 8.94
N LYS A 521 -9.24 38.96 9.25
CA LYS A 521 -10.47 38.20 8.94
C LYS A 521 -10.67 38.05 7.43
N LYS A 522 -10.48 39.12 6.64
CA LYS A 522 -10.51 39.05 5.17
C LYS A 522 -9.42 38.13 4.61
N TYR A 523 -8.22 38.16 5.17
CA TYR A 523 -7.13 37.26 4.80
C TYR A 523 -7.49 35.80 5.06
N PHE A 524 -7.99 35.47 6.26
CA PHE A 524 -8.43 34.11 6.59
C PHE A 524 -9.60 33.64 5.73
N LEU A 525 -10.57 34.51 5.41
CA LEU A 525 -11.65 34.19 4.49
C LEU A 525 -11.15 33.90 3.07
N ARG A 526 -10.17 34.65 2.55
CA ARG A 526 -9.53 34.35 1.26
C ARG A 526 -8.75 33.04 1.30
N LEU A 527 -8.07 32.75 2.41
CA LEU A 527 -7.35 31.50 2.59
C LEU A 527 -8.31 30.30 2.61
N ILE A 528 -9.43 30.41 3.33
CA ILE A 528 -10.48 29.40 3.35
C ILE A 528 -11.06 29.18 1.94
N ALA A 529 -11.41 30.25 1.22
CA ALA A 529 -11.93 30.14 -0.14
C ALA A 529 -10.92 29.50 -1.11
N SER A 530 -9.63 29.78 -0.95
CA SER A 530 -8.54 29.15 -1.71
C SER A 530 -8.41 27.65 -1.40
N LEU A 531 -8.46 27.27 -0.11
CA LEU A 531 -8.43 25.88 0.33
C LEU A 531 -9.66 25.10 -0.13
N GLU A 532 -10.85 25.70 -0.09
CA GLU A 532 -12.09 25.13 -0.63
C GLU A 532 -11.99 24.91 -2.14
N ALA A 533 -11.46 25.88 -2.89
CA ALA A 533 -11.23 25.73 -4.33
C ALA A 533 -10.23 24.60 -4.64
N SER A 534 -9.14 24.51 -3.86
CA SER A 534 -8.15 23.43 -3.98
C SER A 534 -8.78 22.06 -3.67
N PHE A 535 -9.60 21.97 -2.63
CA PHE A 535 -10.29 20.74 -2.26
C PHE A 535 -11.29 20.29 -3.34
N VAL A 536 -12.04 21.22 -3.94
CA VAL A 536 -12.97 20.92 -5.05
C VAL A 536 -12.20 20.47 -6.30
N ALA A 537 -11.05 21.08 -6.60
CA ALA A 537 -10.17 20.63 -7.68
C ALA A 537 -9.64 19.21 -7.43
N GLU A 538 -9.20 18.92 -6.21
CA GLU A 538 -8.71 17.60 -5.82
C GLU A 538 -9.81 16.52 -5.87
N GLN A 539 -11.05 16.84 -5.51
CA GLN A 539 -12.18 15.92 -5.67
C GLN A 539 -12.50 15.63 -7.14
N LYS A 540 -12.38 16.62 -8.02
CA LYS A 540 -12.53 16.42 -9.47
C LYS A 540 -11.45 15.50 -10.03
N THR A 541 -10.18 15.76 -9.73
CA THR A 541 -9.07 14.93 -10.21
C THR A 541 -9.14 13.51 -9.64
N LYS A 542 -9.54 13.34 -8.38
CA LYS A 542 -9.83 12.03 -7.79
C LYS A 542 -10.94 11.29 -8.52
N GLY A 543 -12.01 11.98 -8.91
CA GLY A 543 -13.09 11.41 -9.71
C GLY A 543 -12.64 10.97 -11.10
N GLU A 544 -11.78 11.75 -11.76
CA GLU A 544 -11.17 11.40 -13.04
C GLU A 544 -10.21 10.20 -12.92
N LEU A 545 -9.37 10.18 -11.89
CA LEU A 545 -8.50 9.05 -11.56
C LEU A 545 -9.29 7.76 -11.31
N GLN A 546 -10.43 7.83 -10.62
CA GLN A 546 -11.29 6.67 -10.41
C GLN A 546 -11.91 6.16 -11.73
N ARG A 547 -12.30 7.05 -12.64
CA ARG A 547 -12.80 6.66 -13.97
C ARG A 547 -11.70 6.03 -14.82
N LEU A 548 -10.51 6.63 -14.82
CA LEU A 548 -9.35 6.09 -15.52
C LEU A 548 -8.97 4.71 -14.96
N LYS A 549 -8.95 4.56 -13.63
CA LYS A 549 -8.70 3.27 -12.97
C LYS A 549 -9.70 2.20 -13.41
N LYS A 550 -11.01 2.51 -13.43
CA LYS A 550 -12.03 1.56 -13.89
C LYS A 550 -11.87 1.18 -15.36
N ARG A 551 -11.43 2.12 -16.21
CA ARG A 551 -11.13 1.84 -17.61
C ARG A 551 -9.91 0.94 -17.75
N LEU A 552 -8.81 1.24 -17.06
CA LEU A 552 -7.62 0.38 -17.04
C LEU A 552 -7.92 -1.03 -16.47
N GLU A 553 -8.76 -1.14 -15.44
CA GLU A 553 -9.21 -2.43 -14.93
C GLU A 553 -10.04 -3.22 -15.96
N ALA A 554 -10.80 -2.53 -16.82
CA ALA A 554 -11.52 -3.17 -17.92
C ALA A 554 -10.56 -3.61 -19.04
N ASP A 555 -9.64 -2.74 -19.46
CA ASP A 555 -8.63 -3.03 -20.47
C ASP A 555 -7.73 -4.22 -20.04
N ILE A 556 -7.35 -4.27 -18.76
CA ILE A 556 -6.59 -5.41 -18.19
C ILE A 556 -7.39 -6.70 -18.31
N ARG A 557 -8.69 -6.70 -17.98
CA ARG A 557 -9.54 -7.90 -18.12
C ARG A 557 -9.68 -8.34 -19.57
N GLU A 558 -9.81 -7.41 -20.50
CA GLU A 558 -9.86 -7.73 -21.93
C GLU A 558 -8.54 -8.35 -22.42
N LEU A 559 -7.40 -7.80 -21.97
CA LEU A 559 -6.08 -8.35 -22.27
C LEU A 559 -5.85 -9.72 -21.62
N GLU A 560 -6.32 -9.93 -20.39
CA GLU A 560 -6.28 -11.24 -19.71
C GLU A 560 -7.10 -12.28 -20.48
N MET A 561 -8.33 -11.92 -20.90
CA MET A 561 -9.16 -12.80 -21.72
C MET A 561 -8.53 -13.13 -23.08
N ALA A 562 -7.91 -12.14 -23.74
CA ALA A 562 -7.20 -12.34 -25.00
C ALA A 562 -5.96 -13.23 -24.82
N LEU A 563 -5.22 -13.05 -23.73
CA LEU A 563 -4.06 -13.87 -23.38
C LEU A 563 -4.47 -15.31 -23.07
N ASP A 564 -5.55 -15.51 -22.31
CA ASP A 564 -6.10 -16.83 -22.02
C ASP A 564 -6.56 -17.54 -23.30
N HIS A 565 -7.23 -16.82 -24.20
CA HIS A 565 -7.61 -17.36 -25.50
C HIS A 565 -6.38 -17.75 -26.33
N SER A 566 -5.36 -16.89 -26.40
CA SER A 566 -4.10 -17.18 -27.11
C SER A 566 -3.32 -18.34 -26.49
N ASN A 567 -3.33 -18.48 -25.16
CA ASN A 567 -2.70 -19.61 -24.47
C ASN A 567 -3.47 -20.90 -24.69
N HIS A 568 -4.80 -20.84 -24.73
CA HIS A 568 -5.64 -21.97 -25.06
C HIS A 568 -5.37 -22.48 -26.47
N THR A 569 -5.37 -21.59 -27.47
CA THR A 569 -5.07 -21.97 -28.86
C THR A 569 -3.64 -22.49 -29.03
N ASN A 570 -2.65 -21.90 -28.36
CA ASN A 570 -1.27 -22.39 -28.40
C ASN A 570 -1.16 -23.80 -27.77
N ASN A 571 -1.85 -24.06 -26.66
CA ASN A 571 -1.90 -25.39 -26.05
C ASN A 571 -2.59 -26.42 -26.96
N GLU A 572 -3.66 -26.03 -27.67
CA GLU A 572 -4.31 -26.89 -28.67
C GLU A 572 -3.38 -27.20 -29.85
N LEU A 573 -2.66 -26.19 -30.37
CA LEU A 573 -1.66 -26.36 -31.41
C LEU A 573 -0.53 -27.30 -30.95
N HIS A 574 -0.03 -27.16 -29.73
CA HIS A 574 0.97 -28.07 -29.17
C HIS A 574 0.45 -29.50 -29.02
N ARG A 575 -0.82 -29.68 -28.61
CA ARG A 575 -1.46 -31.01 -28.55
C ARG A 575 -1.65 -31.62 -29.94
N ASN A 576 -2.01 -30.81 -30.93
CA ASN A 576 -2.14 -31.23 -32.33
C ASN A 576 -0.77 -31.61 -32.92
N PHE A 577 0.27 -30.82 -32.63
CA PHE A 577 1.65 -31.12 -33.02
C PHE A 577 2.11 -32.46 -32.42
N LYS A 578 1.90 -32.69 -31.11
CA LYS A 578 2.23 -33.98 -30.47
C LYS A 578 1.47 -35.15 -31.10
N ARG A 579 0.18 -35.00 -31.37
CA ARG A 579 -0.62 -36.03 -32.07
C ARG A 579 -0.06 -36.33 -33.46
N THR A 580 0.24 -35.29 -34.23
CA THR A 580 0.83 -35.43 -35.57
C THR A 580 2.22 -36.08 -35.50
N MET A 581 3.02 -35.76 -34.48
CA MET A 581 4.34 -36.37 -34.28
C MET A 581 4.24 -37.87 -33.95
N VAL A 582 3.31 -38.26 -33.08
CA VAL A 582 3.05 -39.67 -32.76
C VAL A 582 2.56 -40.41 -34.00
N GLN A 583 1.60 -39.86 -34.74
CA GLN A 583 1.13 -40.44 -36.00
C GLN A 583 2.25 -40.60 -37.02
N ASN A 584 3.16 -39.63 -37.13
CA ASN A 584 4.31 -39.73 -38.03
C ASN A 584 5.28 -40.83 -37.58
N SER A 585 5.50 -41.00 -36.27
CA SER A 585 6.30 -42.11 -35.74
C SER A 585 5.65 -43.47 -35.99
N GLU A 586 4.32 -43.58 -35.87
CA GLU A 586 3.58 -44.81 -36.18
C GLU A 586 3.65 -45.15 -37.67
N ILE A 587 3.49 -44.14 -38.54
CA ILE A 587 3.63 -44.31 -40.00
C ILE A 587 5.08 -44.71 -40.37
N GLN A 588 6.09 -44.13 -39.72
CA GLN A 588 7.49 -44.53 -39.91
C GLN A 588 7.72 -45.99 -39.51
N LYS A 589 7.14 -46.42 -38.38
CA LYS A 589 7.23 -47.82 -37.93
C LYS A 589 6.52 -48.77 -38.89
N LEU A 590 5.32 -48.43 -39.35
CA LEU A 590 4.59 -49.22 -40.37
C LEU A 590 5.38 -49.29 -41.69
N LEU A 591 6.04 -48.20 -42.08
CA LEU A 591 6.90 -48.18 -43.27
C LEU A 591 8.13 -49.09 -43.10
N GLU A 592 8.75 -49.14 -41.91
CA GLU A 592 9.84 -50.07 -41.60
C GLU A 592 9.36 -51.53 -41.59
N GLU A 593 8.20 -51.81 -41.01
CA GLU A 593 7.58 -53.13 -41.02
C GLU A 593 7.27 -53.59 -42.46
N GLU A 594 6.71 -52.73 -43.31
CA GLU A 594 6.47 -53.00 -44.74
C GLU A 594 7.77 -53.19 -45.53
N LYS A 595 8.82 -52.41 -45.24
CA LYS A 595 10.15 -52.61 -45.85
C LYS A 595 10.73 -53.98 -45.49
N ASN A 596 10.67 -54.36 -44.21
CA ASN A 596 11.15 -55.65 -43.73
C ASN A 596 10.34 -56.80 -44.34
N ALA A 597 9.01 -56.69 -44.39
CA ALA A 597 8.14 -57.68 -45.03
C ALA A 597 8.45 -57.81 -46.54
N LYS A 598 8.71 -56.70 -47.23
CA LYS A 598 9.14 -56.69 -48.63
C LYS A 598 10.49 -57.36 -48.83
N GLU A 599 11.45 -57.15 -47.92
CA GLU A 599 12.75 -57.83 -47.96
C GLU A 599 12.59 -59.33 -47.73
N GLU A 600 11.78 -59.76 -46.77
CA GLU A 600 11.48 -61.17 -46.52
C GLU A 600 10.80 -61.84 -47.74
N VAL A 601 9.87 -61.15 -48.41
CA VAL A 601 9.25 -61.64 -49.64
C VAL A 601 10.27 -61.72 -50.79
N ARG A 602 11.20 -60.75 -50.89
CA ARG A 602 12.28 -60.80 -51.89
C ARG A 602 13.23 -61.97 -51.65
N GLU A 603 13.59 -62.25 -50.39
CA GLU A 603 14.41 -63.41 -50.06
C GLU A 603 13.68 -64.72 -50.39
N LYS A 604 12.39 -64.83 -50.04
CA LYS A 604 11.56 -65.99 -50.42
C LYS A 604 11.46 -66.15 -51.94
N LEU A 605 11.31 -65.06 -52.69
CA LEU A 605 11.33 -65.08 -54.16
C LEU A 605 12.68 -65.57 -54.68
N PHE A 606 13.79 -65.05 -54.16
CA PHE A 606 15.14 -65.47 -54.55
C PHE A 606 15.40 -66.95 -54.29
N VAL A 607 14.95 -67.47 -53.14
CA VAL A 607 15.02 -68.91 -52.83
C VAL A 607 14.16 -69.74 -53.80
N ASN A 608 12.95 -69.28 -54.13
CA ASN A 608 12.08 -69.95 -55.09
C ASN A 608 12.62 -69.90 -56.52
N GLU A 609 13.24 -68.80 -56.95
CA GLU A 609 13.90 -68.67 -58.24
C GLU A 609 15.09 -69.64 -58.33
N ARG A 610 15.91 -69.73 -57.28
CA ARG A 610 16.98 -70.74 -57.19
C ARG A 610 16.45 -72.16 -57.28
N ARG A 611 15.36 -72.46 -56.57
CA ARG A 611 14.70 -73.78 -56.63
C ARG A 611 14.15 -74.08 -58.02
N THR A 612 13.52 -73.10 -58.66
CA THR A 612 12.97 -73.23 -60.03
C THR A 612 14.08 -73.47 -61.04
N ASN A 613 15.18 -72.72 -60.95
CA ASN A 613 16.36 -72.92 -61.79
C ASN A 613 16.99 -74.30 -61.57
N SER A 614 17.06 -74.79 -60.32
CA SER A 614 17.53 -76.15 -60.02
C SER A 614 16.62 -77.21 -60.65
N LEU A 615 15.30 -77.07 -60.50
CA LEU A 615 14.31 -77.98 -61.09
C LEU A 615 14.33 -77.92 -62.63
N GLN A 616 14.58 -76.75 -63.22
CA GLN A 616 14.72 -76.60 -64.66
C GLN A 616 15.99 -77.29 -65.17
N ASN A 617 17.11 -77.15 -64.45
CA ASN A 617 18.33 -77.90 -64.75
C ASN A 617 18.14 -79.42 -64.62
N GLU A 618 17.37 -79.88 -63.63
CA GLU A 618 17.00 -81.29 -63.49
C GLU A 618 16.10 -81.76 -64.64
N LEU A 619 15.12 -80.94 -65.05
CA LEU A 619 14.26 -81.24 -66.19
C LEU A 619 15.06 -81.32 -67.49
N GLU A 620 16.00 -80.41 -67.72
CA GLU A 620 16.91 -80.46 -68.87
C GLU A 620 17.77 -81.72 -68.85
N LYS A 621 18.32 -82.11 -67.69
CA LYS A 621 19.02 -83.39 -67.53
C LYS A 621 18.11 -84.57 -67.86
N CYS A 622 16.88 -84.61 -67.35
CA CYS A 622 15.91 -85.66 -67.67
C CYS A 622 15.57 -85.70 -69.17
N LYS A 623 15.42 -84.54 -69.83
CA LYS A 623 15.23 -84.47 -71.28
C LYS A 623 16.43 -85.03 -72.04
N THR A 624 17.66 -84.68 -71.64
CA THR A 624 18.86 -85.25 -72.27
C THR A 624 18.99 -86.76 -72.05
N PHE A 625 18.61 -87.26 -70.87
CA PHE A 625 18.55 -88.71 -70.61
C PHE A 625 17.47 -89.40 -71.43
N MET A 626 16.31 -88.76 -71.60
CA MET A 626 15.23 -89.29 -72.44
C MET A 626 15.64 -89.31 -73.92
N GLU A 627 16.27 -88.25 -74.43
CA GLU A 627 16.83 -88.24 -75.80
C GLU A 627 17.94 -89.28 -75.99
N GLN A 628 18.79 -89.51 -74.97
CA GLN A 628 19.77 -90.61 -74.98
C GLN A 628 19.08 -91.97 -74.99
N ASN A 629 18.05 -92.18 -74.17
CA ASN A 629 17.26 -93.41 -74.15
C ASN A 629 16.50 -93.64 -75.45
N ASP A 630 15.94 -92.60 -76.08
CA ASP A 630 15.30 -92.73 -77.39
C ASP A 630 16.32 -93.10 -78.47
N ARG A 631 17.55 -92.58 -78.38
CA ARG A 631 18.65 -92.98 -79.30
C ARG A 631 19.08 -94.42 -79.07
N THR A 632 19.25 -94.86 -77.83
CA THR A 632 19.60 -96.25 -77.52
C THR A 632 18.47 -97.20 -77.86
N GLN A 633 17.21 -96.81 -77.65
CA GLN A 633 16.04 -97.57 -78.09
C GLN A 633 16.03 -97.73 -79.61
N ARG A 634 16.25 -96.66 -80.39
CA ARG A 634 16.35 -96.76 -81.86
C ARG A 634 17.51 -97.64 -82.32
N GLN A 635 18.65 -97.60 -81.63
CA GLN A 635 19.77 -98.50 -81.90
C GLN A 635 19.40 -99.97 -81.63
N LEU A 636 18.78 -100.25 -80.48
CA LEU A 636 18.30 -101.59 -80.12
C LEU A 636 17.19 -102.08 -81.05
N GLU A 637 16.31 -101.20 -81.54
CA GLU A 637 15.29 -101.52 -82.54
C GLU A 637 15.91 -101.85 -83.90
N MET A 638 16.98 -101.16 -84.30
CA MET A 638 17.79 -101.51 -85.47
C MET A 638 18.46 -102.87 -85.29
N GLU A 639 19.14 -103.11 -84.17
CA GLU A 639 19.75 -104.41 -83.86
C GLU A 639 18.69 -105.53 -83.83
N MET A 640 17.50 -105.28 -83.27
CA MET A 640 16.39 -106.24 -83.32
C MET A 640 15.89 -106.49 -84.74
N LYS A 641 15.88 -105.47 -85.60
CA LYS A 641 15.50 -105.62 -87.01
C LYS A 641 16.55 -106.42 -87.78
N ASP A 642 17.82 -106.21 -87.49
CA ASP A 642 18.93 -106.96 -88.06
C ASP A 642 18.88 -108.42 -87.60
N ILE A 643 18.69 -108.67 -86.30
CA ILE A 643 18.47 -110.03 -85.75
C ILE A 643 17.21 -110.68 -86.34
N LYS A 644 16.12 -109.93 -86.55
CA LYS A 644 14.92 -110.45 -87.25
C LYS A 644 15.21 -110.76 -88.72
N GLY A 645 16.06 -109.99 -89.37
CA GLY A 645 16.56 -110.25 -90.72
C GLY A 645 17.41 -111.52 -90.77
N GLU A 646 18.34 -111.69 -89.84
CA GLU A 646 19.13 -112.91 -89.66
C GLU A 646 18.22 -114.11 -89.35
N LEU A 647 17.25 -113.96 -88.44
CA LEU A 647 16.27 -115.00 -88.12
C LEU A 647 15.39 -115.35 -89.32
N HIS A 648 15.00 -114.38 -90.15
CA HIS A 648 14.26 -114.64 -91.37
C HIS A 648 15.13 -115.40 -92.38
N SER A 649 16.41 -115.04 -92.52
CA SER A 649 17.37 -115.77 -93.35
C SER A 649 17.58 -117.20 -92.85
N GLU A 650 17.67 -117.40 -91.52
CA GLU A 650 17.76 -118.74 -90.93
C GLU A 650 16.43 -119.48 -90.96
N SER A 651 15.29 -118.79 -91.01
CA SER A 651 13.99 -119.42 -91.25
C SER A 651 13.84 -119.90 -92.69
N ILE A 652 14.34 -119.14 -93.67
CA ILE A 652 14.46 -119.57 -95.07
C ILE A 652 15.42 -120.77 -95.15
N ARG A 653 16.57 -120.69 -94.48
CA ARG A 653 17.54 -121.80 -94.42
C ARG A 653 16.94 -123.03 -93.74
N TYR A 654 16.20 -122.85 -92.64
CA TYR A 654 15.44 -123.90 -91.95
C TYR A 654 14.38 -124.51 -92.84
N ASN A 655 13.62 -123.72 -93.61
CA ASN A 655 12.60 -124.24 -94.53
C ASN A 655 13.24 -125.01 -95.69
N SER A 656 14.40 -124.58 -96.19
CA SER A 656 15.18 -125.34 -97.18
C SER A 656 15.71 -126.65 -96.61
N LEU A 657 16.23 -126.63 -95.37
CA LEU A 657 16.65 -127.81 -94.62
C LEU A 657 15.47 -128.72 -94.30
N SER A 658 14.28 -128.18 -94.05
CA SER A 658 13.04 -128.92 -93.81
C SER A 658 12.53 -129.61 -95.08
N GLN A 659 12.67 -128.98 -96.25
CA GLN A 659 12.40 -129.64 -97.53
C GLN A 659 13.41 -130.77 -97.83
N VAL A 660 14.69 -130.58 -97.51
CA VAL A 660 15.70 -131.65 -97.56
C VAL A 660 15.38 -132.75 -96.55
N LYS A 661 14.95 -132.40 -95.34
CA LYS A 661 14.50 -133.32 -94.30
C LYS A 661 13.31 -134.15 -94.76
N ARG A 662 12.30 -133.58 -95.43
CA ARG A 662 11.16 -134.36 -95.98
C ARG A 662 11.58 -135.36 -97.06
N LYS A 663 12.59 -135.03 -97.88
CA LYS A 663 13.20 -135.97 -98.85
C LYS A 663 13.95 -137.10 -98.14
N LEU A 664 14.74 -136.77 -97.11
CA LEU A 664 15.41 -137.75 -96.26
C LEU A 664 14.43 -138.57 -95.41
N GLU A 665 13.29 -138.02 -94.99
CA GLU A 665 12.22 -138.73 -94.24
C GLU A 665 11.49 -139.76 -95.13
N ALA A 666 11.39 -139.52 -96.43
CA ALA A 666 10.90 -140.51 -97.40
C ALA A 666 11.91 -141.66 -97.61
N GLU A 667 13.21 -141.37 -97.63
CA GLU A 667 14.29 -142.37 -97.67
C GLU A 667 14.40 -143.13 -96.32
N ILE A 668 14.14 -142.45 -95.20
CA ILE A 668 14.11 -143.02 -93.85
C ILE A 668 12.86 -143.89 -93.60
N LEU A 669 11.72 -143.67 -94.27
CA LEU A 669 10.59 -144.60 -94.23
C LEU A 669 10.92 -145.95 -94.88
N SER A 670 11.79 -145.94 -95.90
CA SER A 670 12.34 -147.15 -96.52
C SER A 670 13.35 -147.86 -95.61
N LEU A 671 14.16 -147.12 -94.85
CA LEU A 671 15.17 -147.69 -93.93
C LEU A 671 14.64 -148.00 -92.52
N ARG A 672 13.55 -147.38 -92.07
CA ARG A 672 12.87 -147.67 -90.79
C ARG A 672 12.12 -149.00 -90.80
N ALA A 673 11.78 -149.54 -91.96
CA ALA A 673 11.34 -150.93 -92.06
C ALA A 673 12.46 -151.92 -91.69
N GLU A 674 13.73 -151.53 -91.86
CA GLU A 674 14.92 -152.36 -91.58
C GLU A 674 15.57 -152.08 -90.21
N LEU A 675 15.23 -150.94 -89.55
CA LEU A 675 15.85 -150.49 -88.29
C LEU A 675 14.96 -150.66 -87.04
N VAL A 676 13.69 -151.05 -87.20
CA VAL A 676 12.79 -151.43 -86.09
C VAL A 676 13.31 -152.66 -85.35
N ASP A 677 14.08 -153.52 -86.01
CA ASP A 677 14.65 -154.74 -85.40
C ASP A 677 15.92 -154.48 -84.55
N CYS A 678 16.60 -153.33 -84.69
CA CYS A 678 17.87 -153.07 -83.98
C CYS A 678 17.80 -152.08 -82.80
N ASN A 679 16.79 -151.21 -82.72
CA ASN A 679 16.75 -150.12 -81.73
C ASN A 679 16.14 -150.47 -80.36
N HIS A 680 15.89 -151.74 -80.09
CA HIS A 680 15.44 -152.20 -78.77
C HIS A 680 16.56 -152.21 -77.70
N CYS A 681 17.84 -152.00 -78.05
CA CYS A 681 18.97 -152.36 -77.17
C CYS A 681 19.90 -151.26 -76.59
N ILE A 682 19.81 -149.96 -76.90
CA ILE A 682 20.82 -148.96 -76.42
C ILE A 682 20.19 -147.74 -75.71
N LYS A 683 18.97 -147.89 -75.22
CA LYS A 683 18.26 -146.87 -74.44
C LYS A 683 18.73 -146.70 -72.98
N ASP A 684 19.84 -147.33 -72.60
CA ASP A 684 19.97 -147.79 -71.22
C ASP A 684 21.31 -147.49 -70.55
N SER A 685 22.01 -146.43 -70.93
CA SER A 685 23.19 -146.11 -70.14
C SER A 685 23.34 -144.63 -69.82
N GLU A 686 24.18 -143.85 -70.46
CA GLU A 686 25.07 -143.13 -69.55
C GLU A 686 24.98 -141.60 -69.50
N MET A 687 24.44 -141.14 -68.37
CA MET A 687 25.22 -140.21 -67.54
C MET A 687 25.37 -138.79 -68.11
N LYS A 688 24.42 -137.87 -67.86
CA LYS A 688 23.91 -137.46 -66.53
C LYS A 688 24.96 -137.17 -65.43
N TYR A 689 26.28 -137.19 -65.68
CA TYR A 689 27.26 -136.91 -64.61
C TYR A 689 28.04 -135.58 -64.74
N ARG A 690 28.09 -134.95 -65.92
CA ARG A 690 29.06 -133.86 -66.16
C ARG A 690 28.56 -132.41 -65.93
N GLN A 691 27.26 -132.16 -65.83
CA GLN A 691 26.73 -130.78 -65.85
C GLN A 691 26.64 -130.09 -64.47
N ALA A 692 26.72 -130.83 -63.36
CA ALA A 692 26.48 -130.30 -62.01
C ALA A 692 27.70 -129.65 -61.32
N ILE A 693 28.89 -129.69 -61.92
CA ILE A 693 30.15 -129.19 -61.31
C ILE A 693 30.40 -127.70 -61.61
N ILE A 694 29.78 -127.14 -62.65
CA ILE A 694 30.09 -125.79 -63.16
C ILE A 694 29.39 -124.68 -62.33
N ASP A 695 28.27 -124.99 -61.68
CA ASP A 695 27.42 -123.97 -61.01
C ASP A 695 27.91 -123.56 -59.60
N THR A 696 28.89 -124.25 -59.02
CA THR A 696 29.41 -123.95 -57.66
C THR A 696 30.55 -122.93 -57.64
N MET A 697 31.17 -122.60 -58.78
CA MET A 697 32.32 -121.69 -58.83
C MET A 697 31.93 -120.20 -58.93
N THR A 698 30.76 -119.88 -59.49
CA THR A 698 30.29 -118.49 -59.71
C THR A 698 29.79 -117.80 -58.43
N LEU A 699 29.37 -118.55 -57.41
CA LEU A 699 28.90 -118.01 -56.12
C LEU A 699 30.04 -117.55 -55.17
N SER A 700 31.28 -117.92 -55.46
CA SER A 700 32.45 -117.55 -54.62
C SER A 700 33.01 -116.16 -54.93
N GLU A 701 32.67 -115.57 -56.08
CA GLU A 701 33.23 -114.30 -56.56
C GLU A 701 32.42 -113.08 -56.06
N ASP A 702 31.12 -113.25 -55.81
CA ASP A 702 30.22 -112.21 -55.28
C ASP A 702 30.45 -111.88 -53.79
N LEU A 703 31.00 -112.83 -53.01
CA LEU A 703 31.29 -112.63 -51.58
C LEU A 703 32.50 -111.68 -51.35
N LYS A 704 33.43 -111.61 -52.32
CA LYS A 704 34.64 -110.76 -52.23
C LYS A 704 34.31 -109.27 -52.44
N ASN A 705 33.35 -108.97 -53.31
CA ASN A 705 32.89 -107.61 -53.61
C ASN A 705 32.05 -106.97 -52.47
N MET A 706 31.49 -107.79 -51.57
CA MET A 706 30.74 -107.34 -50.39
C MET A 706 31.68 -106.85 -49.26
N VAL A 707 32.87 -107.44 -49.10
CA VAL A 707 33.83 -107.09 -48.05
C VAL A 707 34.43 -105.69 -48.27
N ASP A 708 34.66 -105.29 -49.52
CA ASP A 708 35.18 -103.95 -49.86
C ASP A 708 34.16 -102.81 -49.69
N ARG A 709 32.85 -103.12 -49.67
CA ARG A 709 31.79 -102.13 -49.37
C ARG A 709 31.67 -101.85 -47.87
N VAL A 710 31.81 -102.87 -47.03
CA VAL A 710 31.72 -102.74 -45.56
C VAL A 710 32.88 -101.88 -45.00
N ASN A 711 34.10 -102.02 -45.55
CA ASN A 711 35.25 -101.22 -45.13
C ASN A 711 35.13 -99.72 -45.44
N LYS A 712 34.35 -99.33 -46.46
CA LYS A 712 34.05 -97.92 -46.80
C LYS A 712 33.01 -97.30 -45.88
N GLU A 713 32.04 -98.08 -45.41
CA GLU A 713 31.03 -97.60 -44.45
C GLU A 713 31.61 -97.40 -43.03
N GLU A 714 32.58 -98.24 -42.61
CA GLU A 714 33.25 -98.08 -41.32
C GLU A 714 34.13 -96.81 -41.21
N SER A 715 34.69 -96.31 -42.32
CA SER A 715 35.45 -95.05 -42.30
C SER A 715 34.54 -93.82 -42.22
N LEU A 716 33.34 -93.88 -42.81
CA LEU A 716 32.33 -92.83 -42.69
C LEU A 716 31.75 -92.75 -41.27
N ARG A 717 31.55 -93.91 -40.61
CA ARG A 717 31.05 -93.97 -39.22
C ARG A 717 32.01 -93.32 -38.22
N ARG A 718 33.32 -93.54 -38.36
CA ARG A 718 34.35 -92.90 -37.53
C ARG A 718 34.43 -91.38 -37.72
N GLY A 719 34.14 -90.86 -38.92
CA GLY A 719 34.07 -89.41 -39.18
C GLY A 719 32.87 -88.75 -38.50
N LEU A 720 31.72 -89.43 -38.49
CA LEU A 720 30.50 -88.94 -37.82
C LEU A 720 30.60 -89.00 -36.29
N GLU A 721 31.30 -89.99 -35.71
CA GLU A 721 31.55 -90.09 -34.27
C GLU A 721 32.43 -88.95 -33.71
N VAL A 722 33.32 -88.36 -34.51
CA VAL A 722 34.15 -87.21 -34.11
C VAL A 722 33.34 -85.90 -34.12
N GLN A 723 32.51 -85.68 -35.14
CA GLN A 723 31.61 -84.53 -35.22
C GLN A 723 30.55 -84.52 -34.11
N LEU A 724 30.10 -85.70 -33.68
CA LEU A 724 29.13 -85.84 -32.60
C LEU A 724 29.74 -85.53 -31.22
N LYS A 725 31.04 -85.82 -31.00
CA LYS A 725 31.77 -85.42 -29.79
C LYS A 725 32.03 -83.92 -29.72
N GLU A 726 32.33 -83.26 -30.84
CA GLU A 726 32.49 -81.80 -30.90
C GLU A 726 31.17 -81.06 -30.62
N MET A 727 30.03 -81.57 -31.09
CA MET A 727 28.72 -80.98 -30.78
C MET A 727 28.31 -81.13 -29.32
N VAL A 728 28.72 -82.21 -28.63
CA VAL A 728 28.44 -82.40 -27.19
C VAL A 728 29.25 -81.42 -26.34
N ILE A 729 30.53 -81.20 -26.65
CA ILE A 729 31.37 -80.20 -25.95
C ILE A 729 30.82 -78.78 -26.18
N HIS A 730 30.34 -78.47 -27.38
CA HIS A 730 29.74 -77.16 -27.66
C HIS A 730 28.41 -76.94 -26.92
N LEU A 731 27.62 -77.99 -26.70
CA LEU A 731 26.40 -77.94 -25.88
C LEU A 731 26.72 -77.69 -24.40
N GLU A 732 27.75 -78.35 -23.85
CA GLU A 732 28.20 -78.14 -22.46
C GLU A 732 28.79 -76.74 -22.23
N GLU A 733 29.48 -76.15 -23.22
CA GLU A 733 30.01 -74.78 -23.17
C GLU A 733 28.90 -73.70 -23.24
N VAL A 734 27.87 -73.92 -24.05
CA VAL A 734 26.71 -73.02 -24.16
C VAL A 734 25.86 -73.06 -22.88
N GLU A 735 25.64 -74.22 -22.28
CA GLU A 735 24.95 -74.35 -20.99
C GLU A 735 25.72 -73.69 -19.83
N ALA A 736 27.05 -73.84 -19.77
CA ALA A 736 27.89 -73.20 -18.77
C ALA A 736 28.00 -71.67 -18.92
N SER A 737 27.76 -71.14 -20.12
CA SER A 737 27.71 -69.70 -20.40
C SER A 737 26.37 -69.07 -20.01
N SER A 738 25.26 -69.79 -20.22
CA SER A 738 23.90 -69.38 -19.83
C SER A 738 23.72 -69.33 -18.30
N LEU A 739 24.24 -70.32 -17.57
CA LEU A 739 24.21 -70.38 -16.11
C LEU A 739 25.02 -69.25 -15.43
N ARG A 740 26.11 -68.77 -16.05
CA ARG A 740 26.90 -67.63 -15.54
C ARG A 740 26.23 -66.27 -15.79
N GLY A 741 25.45 -66.13 -16.87
CA GLY A 741 24.62 -64.95 -17.14
C GLY A 741 23.43 -64.83 -16.20
N GLY A 742 22.75 -65.95 -15.91
CA GLY A 742 21.62 -66.01 -14.97
C GLY A 742 22.00 -65.61 -13.54
N LYS A 743 23.14 -66.11 -13.03
CA LYS A 743 23.60 -65.78 -11.65
C LYS A 743 23.91 -64.29 -11.45
N LYS A 744 24.52 -63.61 -12.43
CA LYS A 744 24.80 -62.16 -12.34
C LYS A 744 23.54 -61.30 -12.42
N LEU A 745 22.51 -61.76 -13.12
CA LEU A 745 21.21 -61.07 -13.18
C LEU A 745 20.47 -61.22 -11.85
N ILE A 746 20.51 -62.42 -11.25
CA ILE A 746 19.94 -62.69 -9.93
C ILE A 746 20.63 -61.85 -8.84
N GLU A 747 21.96 -61.78 -8.80
CA GLU A 747 22.69 -60.92 -7.84
C GLU A 747 22.32 -59.43 -7.98
N LYS A 748 22.12 -58.93 -9.21
CA LYS A 748 21.65 -57.55 -9.43
C LYS A 748 20.21 -57.33 -8.97
N LEU A 749 19.34 -58.31 -9.18
CA LEU A 749 17.94 -58.25 -8.73
C LEU A 749 17.85 -58.35 -7.20
N GLU A 750 18.65 -59.20 -6.56
CA GLU A 750 18.73 -59.31 -5.09
C GLU A 750 19.30 -58.04 -4.45
N ALA A 751 20.31 -57.42 -5.06
CA ALA A 751 20.84 -56.13 -4.61
C ALA A 751 19.79 -55.00 -4.75
N ARG A 752 18.98 -55.05 -5.82
CA ARG A 752 17.88 -54.10 -6.04
C ARG A 752 16.74 -54.30 -5.05
N ILE A 753 16.40 -55.55 -4.73
CA ILE A 753 15.39 -55.88 -3.71
C ILE A 753 15.85 -55.37 -2.35
N LYS A 754 17.11 -55.61 -1.94
CA LYS A 754 17.64 -55.07 -0.67
C LYS A 754 17.67 -53.54 -0.63
N SER A 755 17.91 -52.85 -1.76
CA SER A 755 17.83 -51.39 -1.78
C SER A 755 16.39 -50.91 -1.63
N LEU A 756 15.44 -51.56 -2.32
CA LEU A 756 14.02 -51.23 -2.24
C LEU A 756 13.42 -51.55 -0.87
N GLU A 757 13.85 -52.61 -0.19
CA GLU A 757 13.47 -52.93 1.19
C GLU A 757 13.99 -51.86 2.16
N LYS A 758 15.22 -51.37 1.97
CA LYS A 758 15.78 -50.27 2.78
C LYS A 758 15.05 -48.95 2.53
N ASP A 759 14.71 -48.66 1.27
CA ASP A 759 13.97 -47.45 0.90
C ASP A 759 12.53 -47.52 1.47
N LEU A 760 11.90 -48.69 1.47
CA LEU A 760 10.60 -48.94 2.10
C LEU A 760 10.65 -48.72 3.62
N ASP A 761 11.68 -49.25 4.31
CA ASP A 761 11.89 -49.03 5.74
C ASP A 761 12.09 -47.53 6.07
N THR A 762 12.78 -46.78 5.21
CA THR A 762 12.93 -45.33 5.39
C THR A 762 11.62 -44.59 5.18
N GLU A 763 10.81 -45.00 4.20
CA GLU A 763 9.49 -44.41 4.00
C GLU A 763 8.49 -44.75 5.10
N GLU A 764 8.55 -45.96 5.67
CA GLU A 764 7.71 -46.29 6.82
C GLU A 764 8.04 -45.43 8.05
N ARG A 765 9.33 -45.11 8.27
CA ARG A 765 9.74 -44.19 9.34
C ARG A 765 9.27 -42.77 9.08
N LEU A 766 9.43 -42.26 7.86
CA LEU A 766 8.95 -40.93 7.47
C LEU A 766 7.42 -40.83 7.58
N ARG A 767 6.69 -41.89 7.22
CA ARG A 767 5.24 -41.98 7.39
C ARG A 767 4.82 -41.95 8.85
N ILE A 768 5.54 -42.64 9.74
CA ILE A 768 5.27 -42.60 11.19
C ILE A 768 5.49 -41.19 11.76
N ASP A 769 6.54 -40.50 11.34
CA ASP A 769 6.81 -39.14 11.80
C ASP A 769 5.81 -38.12 11.22
N ALA A 770 5.40 -38.27 9.96
CA ALA A 770 4.31 -37.49 9.37
C ALA A 770 2.97 -37.67 10.13
N ILE A 771 2.67 -38.88 10.62
CA ILE A 771 1.49 -39.15 11.45
C ILE A 771 1.60 -38.46 12.82
N LYS A 772 2.79 -38.42 13.44
CA LYS A 772 3.00 -37.72 14.72
C LYS A 772 2.85 -36.20 14.54
N ASP A 773 3.37 -35.64 13.46
CA ASP A 773 3.26 -34.21 13.20
C ASP A 773 1.85 -33.79 12.78
N LYS A 774 1.12 -34.65 12.06
CA LYS A 774 -0.32 -34.51 11.85
C LYS A 774 -1.07 -34.42 13.18
N ARG A 775 -0.83 -35.34 14.12
CA ARG A 775 -1.45 -35.32 15.45
C ARG A 775 -1.10 -34.09 16.28
N LYS A 776 0.12 -33.54 16.15
CA LYS A 776 0.50 -32.27 16.78
C LYS A 776 -0.23 -31.09 16.15
N SER A 777 -0.40 -31.08 14.82
CA SER A 777 -1.17 -30.04 14.13
C SER A 777 -2.65 -30.07 14.51
N GLU A 778 -3.25 -31.26 14.63
CA GLU A 778 -4.64 -31.45 15.05
C GLU A 778 -4.90 -30.95 16.47
N ARG A 779 -3.93 -31.11 17.38
CA ARG A 779 -4.00 -30.53 18.74
C ARG A 779 -3.95 -29.01 18.70
N LYS A 780 -3.06 -28.42 17.90
CA LYS A 780 -2.98 -26.96 17.74
C LYS A 780 -4.25 -26.37 17.13
N VAL A 781 -4.87 -27.06 16.18
CA VAL A 781 -6.15 -26.65 15.59
C VAL A 781 -7.25 -26.65 16.66
N LYS A 782 -7.34 -27.69 17.50
CA LYS A 782 -8.27 -27.71 18.63
C LYS A 782 -8.02 -26.60 19.65
N ASP A 783 -6.76 -26.29 19.96
CA ASP A 783 -6.43 -25.18 20.86
C ASP A 783 -6.86 -23.82 20.26
N TYR A 784 -6.72 -23.64 18.94
CA TYR A 784 -7.22 -22.45 18.25
C TYR A 784 -8.75 -22.38 18.18
N GLU A 785 -9.43 -23.52 18.01
CA GLU A 785 -10.90 -23.58 18.08
C GLU A 785 -11.41 -23.15 19.46
N VAL A 786 -10.77 -23.62 20.54
CA VAL A 786 -11.12 -23.21 21.91
C VAL A 786 -10.86 -21.71 22.14
N GLN A 787 -9.75 -21.17 21.62
CA GLN A 787 -9.47 -19.73 21.69
C GLN A 787 -10.44 -18.89 20.88
N LEU A 788 -10.90 -19.39 19.73
CA LEU A 788 -11.91 -18.74 18.89
C LEU A 788 -13.26 -18.71 19.62
N GLU A 789 -13.67 -19.81 20.24
CA GLU A 789 -14.88 -19.85 21.07
C GLU A 789 -14.80 -18.89 22.28
N GLU A 790 -13.65 -18.78 22.95
CA GLU A 790 -13.45 -17.80 24.03
C GLU A 790 -13.50 -16.35 23.53
N LYS A 791 -12.95 -16.07 22.34
CA LYS A 791 -13.02 -14.77 21.68
C LYS A 791 -14.46 -14.42 21.30
N GLU A 792 -15.22 -15.37 20.77
CA GLU A 792 -16.64 -15.18 20.44
C GLU A 792 -17.48 -14.93 21.68
N ARG A 793 -17.24 -15.67 22.78
CA ARG A 793 -17.89 -15.42 24.08
C ARG A 793 -17.52 -14.06 24.67
N SER A 794 -16.28 -13.62 24.53
CA SER A 794 -15.87 -12.26 24.92
C SER A 794 -16.51 -11.19 24.04
N CYS A 795 -16.63 -11.43 22.74
CA CYS A 795 -17.28 -10.49 21.82
C CYS A 795 -18.78 -10.37 22.10
N HIS A 796 -19.46 -11.48 22.43
CA HIS A 796 -20.84 -11.47 22.93
C HIS A 796 -20.98 -10.67 24.22
N ARG A 797 -20.08 -10.87 25.20
CA ARG A 797 -20.08 -10.07 26.44
C ARG A 797 -19.87 -8.57 26.19
N PHE A 798 -19.02 -8.21 25.23
CA PHE A 798 -18.85 -6.80 24.84
C PHE A 798 -20.10 -6.24 24.14
N ASN A 799 -20.75 -7.02 23.28
CA ASN A 799 -22.00 -6.62 22.63
C ASN A 799 -23.15 -6.42 23.64
N ASP A 800 -23.27 -7.30 24.63
CA ASP A 800 -24.25 -7.20 25.71
C ASP A 800 -24.01 -5.98 26.61
N MET A 801 -22.76 -5.50 26.71
CA MET A 801 -22.42 -4.27 27.43
C MET A 801 -22.62 -2.99 26.61
N ILE A 802 -22.56 -3.11 25.27
CA ILE A 802 -22.74 -2.01 24.31
C ILE A 802 -24.23 -1.70 24.07
N LEU A 803 -25.12 -2.70 24.16
CA LEU A 803 -26.56 -2.55 23.96
C LEU A 803 -27.25 -1.58 24.97
N PRO A 804 -26.96 -1.63 26.28
CA PRO A 804 -27.46 -0.66 27.25
C PRO A 804 -26.92 0.76 27.04
N LEU A 805 -25.67 0.88 26.58
CA LEU A 805 -25.05 2.19 26.30
C LEU A 805 -25.66 2.86 25.07
N HIS A 806 -25.98 2.10 24.02
CA HIS A 806 -26.73 2.62 22.88
C HIS A 806 -28.17 2.99 23.24
N GLY A 807 -28.81 2.29 24.17
CA GLY A 807 -30.11 2.67 24.74
C GLY A 807 -30.04 4.01 25.49
N LYS A 808 -28.99 4.21 26.30
CA LYS A 808 -28.74 5.48 27.02
C LYS A 808 -28.46 6.65 26.07
N ILE A 809 -27.68 6.44 25.02
CA ILE A 809 -27.39 7.46 24.00
C ILE A 809 -28.69 7.86 23.26
N ARG A 810 -29.59 6.89 23.00
CA ARG A 810 -30.89 7.18 22.38
C ARG A 810 -31.79 8.01 23.29
N LEU A 811 -31.81 7.71 24.59
CA LEU A 811 -32.58 8.46 25.58
C LEU A 811 -32.04 9.89 25.77
N LEU A 812 -30.72 10.05 25.78
CA LEU A 812 -30.07 11.36 25.88
C LEU A 812 -30.31 12.22 24.62
N LYS A 813 -30.37 11.60 23.43
CA LYS A 813 -30.77 12.31 22.20
C LYS A 813 -32.21 12.80 22.25
N GLN A 814 -33.13 11.95 22.73
CA GLN A 814 -34.53 12.33 22.90
C GLN A 814 -34.70 13.47 23.91
N GLN A 815 -33.92 13.48 25.01
CA GLN A 815 -33.93 14.57 25.99
C GLN A 815 -33.35 15.90 25.44
N ILE A 816 -32.39 15.83 24.52
CA ILE A 816 -31.85 17.01 23.83
C ILE A 816 -32.89 17.56 22.84
N GLU A 817 -33.53 16.69 22.07
CA GLU A 817 -34.59 17.09 21.12
C GLU A 817 -35.80 17.71 21.85
N GLU A 818 -36.22 17.16 22.99
CA GLU A 818 -37.27 17.74 23.83
C GLU A 818 -36.85 19.09 24.45
N ALA A 819 -35.58 19.25 24.84
CA ALA A 819 -35.04 20.53 25.32
C ALA A 819 -34.95 21.59 24.22
N GLU A 820 -34.63 21.19 22.98
CA GLU A 820 -34.61 22.04 21.80
C GLU A 820 -36.04 22.48 21.40
N GLU A 821 -37.03 21.58 21.47
CA GLU A 821 -38.44 21.95 21.25
C GLU A 821 -38.96 22.93 22.32
N ILE A 822 -38.61 22.74 23.59
CA ILE A 822 -38.99 23.67 24.67
C ILE A 822 -38.29 25.03 24.49
N ALA A 823 -37.02 25.04 24.07
CA ALA A 823 -36.28 26.26 23.77
C ALA A 823 -36.91 27.00 22.57
N ALA A 824 -37.28 26.28 21.51
CA ALA A 824 -37.95 26.84 20.34
C ALA A 824 -39.35 27.40 20.67
N LEU A 825 -40.13 26.70 21.51
CA LEU A 825 -41.42 27.17 22.03
C LEU A 825 -41.28 28.43 22.89
N ASN A 826 -40.25 28.51 23.74
CA ASN A 826 -39.99 29.69 24.56
C ASN A 826 -39.51 30.87 23.71
N LEU A 827 -38.73 30.63 22.66
CA LEU A 827 -38.30 31.66 21.71
C LEU A 827 -39.48 32.18 20.88
N ALA A 828 -40.44 31.32 20.52
CA ALA A 828 -41.69 31.72 19.89
C ALA A 828 -42.60 32.54 20.83
N LYS A 829 -42.68 32.19 22.12
CA LYS A 829 -43.39 32.98 23.13
C LYS A 829 -42.72 34.34 23.37
N PHE A 830 -41.39 34.41 23.39
CA PHE A 830 -40.65 35.67 23.48
C PHE A 830 -40.90 36.57 22.27
N LYS A 831 -40.88 36.02 21.05
CA LYS A 831 -41.21 36.77 19.83
C LYS A 831 -42.66 37.28 19.84
N LYS A 832 -43.61 36.51 20.38
CA LYS A 832 -45.00 36.94 20.55
C LYS A 832 -45.15 38.04 21.60
N ALA A 833 -44.44 37.96 22.72
CA ALA A 833 -44.43 39.00 23.75
C ALA A 833 -43.77 40.30 23.27
N ILE A 834 -42.75 40.22 22.42
CA ILE A 834 -42.15 41.39 21.75
C ILE A 834 -43.16 42.03 20.78
N GLY A 835 -43.86 41.25 19.96
CA GLY A 835 -44.91 41.78 19.09
C GLY A 835 -46.08 42.41 19.85
N GLU A 836 -46.50 41.83 20.97
CA GLU A 836 -47.53 42.40 21.84
C GLU A 836 -47.04 43.69 22.54
N ALA A 837 -45.76 43.79 22.88
CA ALA A 837 -45.15 45.01 23.41
C ALA A 837 -45.05 46.12 22.33
N GLU A 838 -44.64 45.80 21.10
CA GLU A 838 -44.60 46.74 19.97
C GLU A 838 -46.02 47.22 19.58
N ASP A 839 -47.03 46.37 19.66
CA ASP A 839 -48.44 46.77 19.42
C ASP A 839 -49.04 47.55 20.59
N SER A 840 -48.48 47.40 21.79
CA SER A 840 -48.81 48.24 22.96
C SER A 840 -48.15 49.62 22.84
N GLU A 841 -46.91 49.66 22.35
CA GLU A 841 -46.15 50.88 22.12
C GLU A 841 -46.73 51.70 20.96
N LYS A 842 -47.21 51.05 19.88
CA LYS A 842 -47.98 51.72 18.82
C LYS A 842 -49.31 52.26 19.34
N ARG A 843 -49.99 51.57 20.25
CA ARG A 843 -51.22 52.07 20.90
C ARG A 843 -50.93 53.25 21.83
N ALA A 844 -49.83 53.21 22.59
CA ALA A 844 -49.36 54.32 23.41
C ALA A 844 -48.98 55.53 22.55
N PHE A 845 -48.31 55.32 21.42
CA PHE A 845 -47.95 56.37 20.45
C PHE A 845 -49.17 57.03 19.80
N ILE A 846 -50.19 56.24 19.46
CA ILE A 846 -51.48 56.76 18.95
C ILE A 846 -52.23 57.53 20.05
N ALA A 847 -52.20 57.06 21.30
CA ALA A 847 -52.78 57.77 22.44
C ALA A 847 -52.03 59.08 22.77
N GLU A 848 -50.70 59.10 22.67
CA GLU A 848 -49.88 60.31 22.80
C GLU A 848 -50.12 61.29 21.66
N GLN A 849 -50.30 60.83 20.42
CA GLN A 849 -50.73 61.70 19.31
C GLN A 849 -52.14 62.27 19.53
N ALA A 850 -53.06 61.51 20.14
CA ALA A 850 -54.39 61.98 20.50
C ALA A 850 -54.36 63.01 21.65
N ILE A 851 -53.49 62.81 22.65
CA ILE A 851 -53.27 63.75 23.76
C ILE A 851 -52.57 65.03 23.26
N THR A 852 -51.63 64.92 22.32
CA THR A 852 -50.97 66.09 21.71
C THR A 852 -51.96 66.89 20.85
N LYS A 853 -52.90 66.23 20.17
CA LYS A 853 -54.03 66.89 19.47
C LYS A 853 -55.07 67.50 20.42
N LEU A 854 -55.27 66.94 21.62
CA LEU A 854 -56.13 67.52 22.65
C LEU A 854 -55.47 68.69 23.39
N ARG A 855 -54.16 68.65 23.63
CA ARG A 855 -53.38 69.77 24.20
C ARG A 855 -53.27 70.97 23.25
N ALA A 856 -53.34 70.75 21.93
CA ALA A 856 -53.46 71.83 20.94
C ALA A 856 -54.87 72.46 20.87
N LYS A 857 -55.88 71.92 21.57
CA LYS A 857 -57.27 72.42 21.57
C LYS A 857 -57.74 73.03 22.91
N SER A 858 -56.91 73.05 23.95
CA SER A 858 -57.27 73.56 25.27
C SER A 858 -56.22 74.52 25.85
N ALA A 859 -55.79 75.49 25.05
CA ALA A 859 -55.12 76.68 25.54
C ALA A 859 -56.15 77.80 25.77
N VAL A 860 -56.39 78.09 27.06
CA VAL A 860 -56.79 79.41 27.65
C VAL A 860 -58.31 79.73 27.63
N PRO A 861 -58.88 80.44 28.64
CA PRO A 861 -58.60 80.50 30.09
C PRO A 861 -59.88 80.48 30.99
N GLY A 862 -59.69 80.25 32.30
CA GLY A 862 -60.47 80.97 33.30
C GLY A 862 -61.15 80.14 34.39
N GLY A 863 -60.97 80.60 35.64
CA GLY A 863 -62.05 80.63 36.63
C GLY A 863 -61.96 79.67 37.81
N LEU A 864 -61.39 80.17 38.92
CA LEU A 864 -62.05 80.37 40.23
C LEU A 864 -62.50 79.17 41.11
N TYR A 865 -62.11 79.28 42.40
CA TYR A 865 -62.64 78.68 43.64
C TYR A 865 -62.54 77.14 43.74
N TYR A 866 -61.97 76.51 44.79
CA TYR A 866 -61.90 76.77 46.22
C TYR A 866 -60.62 76.14 46.80
#